data_AF-A0A920D6Y2-F1
#
_entry.id   AF-A0A920D6Y2-F1
#
_cell.length_a   1.000
_cell.length_b   1.000
_cell.length_c   1.000
_cell.angle_alpha   90.00
_cell.angle_beta   90.00
_cell.angle_gamma   90.00
#
_symmetry.space_group_name_H-M   'P 1'
#
loop_
_entity.id
_entity.type
_entity.pdbx_description
1 polymer ?
#
loop_
_entity_poly.entity_id
_entity_poly.type
_entity_poly.pdbx_seq_one_letter_code
_entity_poly.pdbx_strand_id
1 'polypeptide(L)'
;MVLRISSFTRKWKQAALVLSVSAMTMAPYPAMAGKQGVFLSDSVYFTLDDVSLAVGSSSQTLRFSLELNNGGGSAIDFNQYGVHVLDGAGNVYTASLTEAGQARVYPGKTEEFKFSSQIGSAAGFEDLQVELFAWDASEPDYTRELGTLSAHRAAQSQEAGDRLVINLHDIDSTLSDTGGIAFRPLQSFRVAKDGTWTMYVDVLAENQGTASVKLPAGLTYDLRDASGYLYTAALASLSEALLPHQPTKLTFQASVPETFGEQAFSLQFTKKAGTEQQTIGTIDGRAGLEPLAIGDTRAYSPAGYEGLRITADSATFTDKTDGILYTASVTLTNENGKLTALPSLSGLYQLEGGAAISASADTSSRPAYLGAKESATYRFTALLPAGTDPADVQLVLLEKKGSAQGVSSTSSNSTGSTATGTTGTGSSAGTGASTGTGAAAGTGQTASGTNAAANSPSSSAAGSAGSGALPVQVIAMDKAIKDAQLTAARVQDYRIGDSFALEKNSLVDKKMDISLVSLRSYHTDDNGYSIAVAKVKVTNRSGSTLSLPALQTELVSKSGAGYGGTRQQTVTEQLVNNGSTLVTYSFLIPPEEAEATEDAYVLNLFEDKTLAGARTYLGSYRVGIQAEEESGPVSFYPFSIDFRDYSISATYNNGAYAYKLRMILDIGREDPVVVNESFSKLYMEVVDSLDRVIGTAEANLTGTQKLITGSKLFTFTNTSDQIDFNRKIKIYEVVQTPNGPVKRLVKVLN
;
A
#
# COMPACT_ATOMS: atom_id res chain seq x y z
N MET A 1 -48.27 -43.51 25.63
CA MET A 1 -48.99 -43.17 26.87
C MET A 1 -49.27 -41.68 26.86
N VAL A 2 -50.49 -41.30 27.22
CA VAL A 2 -51.19 -40.04 26.91
C VAL A 2 -50.58 -38.82 27.61
N LEU A 3 -50.36 -37.70 26.88
CA LEU A 3 -50.96 -36.40 27.21
C LEU A 3 -50.93 -35.41 26.02
N ARG A 4 -52.10 -34.83 25.75
CA ARG A 4 -52.43 -33.72 24.83
C ARG A 4 -52.09 -32.37 25.49
N ILE A 5 -52.01 -31.27 24.73
CA ILE A 5 -52.96 -30.12 24.65
C ILE A 5 -52.40 -29.19 23.56
N SER A 6 -53.00 -29.08 22.37
CA SER A 6 -53.97 -28.06 21.85
C SER A 6 -53.40 -26.63 21.78
N SER A 7 -53.59 -25.80 20.72
CA SER A 7 -54.81 -25.61 19.91
C SER A 7 -54.60 -24.75 18.63
N PHE A 8 -55.36 -25.08 17.55
CA PHE A 8 -56.18 -24.20 16.68
C PHE A 8 -55.52 -23.05 15.85
N THR A 9 -55.82 -22.75 14.58
CA THR A 9 -56.82 -23.15 13.54
C THR A 9 -56.38 -22.52 12.19
N ARG A 10 -56.36 -23.24 11.03
CA ARG A 10 -57.43 -23.40 9.99
C ARG A 10 -57.72 -22.09 9.22
N LYS A 11 -57.60 -21.99 7.89
CA LYS A 11 -58.31 -22.77 6.85
C LYS A 11 -57.65 -22.66 5.45
N TRP A 12 -57.64 -23.79 4.75
CA TRP A 12 -57.53 -23.96 3.30
C TRP A 12 -58.87 -23.71 2.58
N LYS A 13 -58.80 -23.34 1.28
CA LYS A 13 -59.37 -24.04 0.08
C LYS A 13 -59.14 -23.13 -1.15
N GLN A 14 -58.37 -23.56 -2.17
CA GLN A 14 -58.78 -24.30 -3.39
C GLN A 14 -59.78 -23.50 -4.25
N ALA A 15 -59.71 -23.38 -5.59
CA ALA A 15 -58.86 -23.95 -6.63
C ALA A 15 -59.10 -23.18 -7.95
N ALA A 16 -58.13 -23.31 -8.87
CA ALA A 16 -58.16 -23.23 -10.34
C ALA A 16 -59.33 -22.53 -11.09
N LEU A 17 -58.98 -21.53 -11.91
CA LEU A 17 -59.66 -21.26 -13.19
C LEU A 17 -58.70 -20.56 -14.17
N VAL A 18 -58.56 -21.17 -15.36
CA VAL A 18 -58.29 -20.59 -16.70
C VAL A 18 -57.87 -19.12 -16.73
N LEU A 19 -56.63 -18.83 -17.15
CA LEU A 19 -56.28 -17.50 -17.67
C LEU A 19 -55.79 -17.59 -19.11
N SER A 20 -56.58 -16.92 -19.94
CA SER A 20 -56.38 -16.55 -21.33
C SER A 20 -55.02 -15.92 -21.61
N VAL A 21 -54.46 -16.33 -22.76
CA VAL A 21 -53.41 -15.63 -23.49
C VAL A 21 -53.91 -14.21 -23.80
N SER A 22 -53.36 -13.22 -23.10
CA SER A 22 -53.36 -11.81 -23.54
C SER A 22 -51.91 -11.38 -23.65
N ALA A 23 -51.40 -11.37 -24.88
CA ALA A 23 -50.21 -10.65 -25.24
C ALA A 23 -50.51 -9.14 -25.13
N MET A 24 -50.23 -8.55 -23.97
CA MET A 24 -50.00 -7.11 -23.86
C MET A 24 -48.52 -6.87 -24.17
N THR A 25 -48.25 -6.41 -25.38
CA THR A 25 -47.00 -5.76 -25.74
C THR A 25 -46.85 -4.53 -24.85
N MET A 26 -46.09 -4.64 -23.76
CA MET A 26 -45.59 -3.45 -23.07
C MET A 26 -44.56 -2.82 -23.99
N ALA A 27 -44.97 -1.75 -24.68
CA ALA A 27 -44.01 -0.82 -25.27
C ALA A 27 -43.15 -0.27 -24.13
N PRO A 28 -41.81 -0.26 -24.26
CA PRO A 28 -40.97 0.43 -23.29
C PRO A 28 -41.26 1.92 -23.41
N TYR A 29 -41.91 2.50 -22.40
CA TYR A 29 -41.83 3.94 -22.16
C TYR A 29 -40.42 4.23 -21.64
N PRO A 30 -39.58 5.01 -22.32
CA PRO A 30 -38.43 5.60 -21.65
C PRO A 30 -38.95 6.70 -20.73
N ALA A 31 -39.09 6.40 -19.45
CA ALA A 31 -39.02 7.42 -18.42
C ALA A 31 -37.58 7.95 -18.41
N MET A 32 -37.30 8.98 -19.21
CA MET A 32 -36.06 9.75 -19.15
C MET A 32 -36.26 10.88 -18.13
N ALA A 33 -35.42 10.87 -17.10
CA ALA A 33 -35.43 11.83 -16.02
C ALA A 33 -34.90 13.21 -16.48
N GLY A 34 -35.66 14.27 -16.19
CA GLY A 34 -35.13 15.57 -15.76
C GLY A 34 -34.57 16.58 -16.78
N LYS A 35 -34.14 16.21 -18.00
CA LYS A 35 -33.53 17.18 -18.94
C LYS A 35 -34.57 17.95 -19.76
N GLN A 36 -34.35 19.25 -19.99
CA GLN A 36 -35.17 20.04 -20.91
C GLN A 36 -34.94 19.57 -22.34
N GLY A 37 -36.01 19.49 -23.15
CA GLY A 37 -35.92 19.13 -24.55
C GLY A 37 -36.89 19.92 -25.43
N VAL A 38 -36.50 20.13 -26.69
CA VAL A 38 -37.34 20.70 -27.75
C VAL A 38 -37.77 19.54 -28.65
N PHE A 39 -39.07 19.27 -28.71
CA PHE A 39 -39.63 18.07 -29.35
C PHE A 39 -40.12 18.38 -30.76
N LEU A 40 -39.56 17.70 -31.77
CA LEU A 40 -40.08 17.69 -33.14
C LEU A 40 -41.29 16.74 -33.27
N SER A 41 -41.30 15.68 -32.46
CA SER A 41 -42.40 14.73 -32.27
C SER A 41 -42.24 14.02 -30.92
N ASP A 42 -43.17 13.13 -30.56
CA ASP A 42 -43.09 12.31 -29.33
C ASP A 42 -41.80 11.46 -29.23
N SER A 43 -41.13 11.19 -30.36
CA SER A 43 -39.96 10.31 -30.43
C SER A 43 -38.70 10.98 -30.99
N VAL A 44 -38.78 12.23 -31.44
CA VAL A 44 -37.65 12.96 -32.01
C VAL A 44 -37.54 14.29 -31.32
N TYR A 45 -36.43 14.53 -30.65
CA TYR A 45 -36.24 15.75 -29.84
C TYR A 45 -34.77 16.13 -29.71
N PHE A 46 -34.55 17.39 -29.40
CA PHE A 46 -33.25 17.94 -29.07
C PHE A 46 -33.09 18.11 -27.57
N THR A 47 -31.91 17.81 -27.06
CA THR A 47 -31.47 18.13 -25.69
C THR A 47 -30.22 18.98 -25.71
N LEU A 48 -30.04 19.80 -24.68
CA LEU A 48 -28.88 20.65 -24.50
C LEU A 48 -27.97 20.04 -23.42
N ASP A 49 -26.69 19.85 -23.74
CA ASP A 49 -25.65 19.34 -22.84
C ASP A 49 -24.36 20.15 -23.01
N ASP A 50 -23.36 19.89 -22.17
CA ASP A 50 -22.01 20.50 -22.21
C ASP A 50 -21.99 22.03 -22.31
N VAL A 51 -22.91 22.66 -21.60
CA VAL A 51 -23.03 24.11 -21.57
C VAL A 51 -21.95 24.71 -20.68
N SER A 52 -21.13 25.56 -21.27
CA SER A 52 -20.10 26.32 -20.56
C SER A 52 -19.99 27.74 -21.09
N LEU A 53 -19.75 28.68 -20.18
CA LEU A 53 -19.51 30.07 -20.52
C LEU A 53 -18.07 30.43 -20.19
N ALA A 54 -17.29 30.75 -21.23
CA ALA A 54 -15.98 31.35 -21.06
C ALA A 54 -16.15 32.87 -20.98
N VAL A 55 -15.78 33.46 -19.85
CA VAL A 55 -15.89 34.91 -19.64
C VAL A 55 -14.59 35.58 -20.08
N GLY A 56 -14.67 36.40 -21.13
CA GLY A 56 -13.58 37.25 -21.59
C GLY A 56 -13.73 38.70 -21.12
N SER A 57 -12.71 39.52 -21.36
CA SER A 57 -12.68 40.92 -20.92
C SER A 57 -13.60 41.85 -21.71
N SER A 58 -13.94 41.47 -22.95
CA SER A 58 -14.73 42.28 -23.90
C SER A 58 -15.88 41.51 -24.55
N SER A 59 -15.82 40.19 -24.55
CA SER A 59 -16.87 39.28 -25.02
C SER A 59 -16.90 38.03 -24.15
N GLN A 60 -18.03 37.32 -24.15
CA GLN A 60 -18.15 36.00 -23.53
C GLN A 60 -18.34 34.98 -24.66
N THR A 61 -17.85 33.76 -24.49
CA THR A 61 -18.10 32.67 -25.45
C THR A 61 -18.92 31.60 -24.76
N LEU A 62 -20.16 31.39 -25.19
CA LEU A 62 -20.98 30.25 -24.79
C LEU A 62 -20.64 29.06 -25.70
N ARG A 63 -20.33 27.93 -25.09
CA ARG A 63 -20.14 26.64 -25.77
C ARG A 63 -21.19 25.67 -25.25
N PHE A 64 -21.74 24.87 -26.14
CA PHE A 64 -22.77 23.90 -25.80
C PHE A 64 -22.84 22.80 -26.86
N SER A 65 -23.37 21.66 -26.44
CA SER A 65 -23.67 20.52 -27.30
C SER A 65 -25.18 20.35 -27.44
N LEU A 66 -25.65 20.20 -28.68
CA LEU A 66 -27.02 19.88 -28.98
C LEU A 66 -27.11 18.42 -29.43
N GLU A 67 -27.81 17.60 -28.65
CA GLU A 67 -28.03 16.19 -28.99
C GLU A 67 -29.38 16.04 -29.72
N LEU A 68 -29.34 15.51 -30.94
CA LEU A 68 -30.54 15.11 -31.67
C LEU A 68 -30.82 13.63 -31.41
N ASN A 69 -31.87 13.37 -30.63
CA ASN A 69 -32.34 12.03 -30.32
C ASN A 69 -33.40 11.62 -31.35
N ASN A 70 -33.08 10.67 -32.23
CA ASN A 70 -34.02 10.16 -33.24
C ASN A 70 -34.57 8.78 -32.85
N GLY A 71 -35.60 8.75 -32.02
CA GLY A 71 -36.39 7.54 -31.73
C GLY A 71 -37.45 7.20 -32.78
N GLY A 72 -37.52 7.98 -33.87
CA GLY A 72 -38.50 7.81 -34.94
C GLY A 72 -38.15 6.71 -35.94
N GLY A 73 -39.00 6.54 -36.97
CA GLY A 73 -38.84 5.52 -38.02
C GLY A 73 -38.05 5.95 -39.26
N SER A 74 -37.68 7.23 -39.38
CA SER A 74 -36.99 7.80 -40.54
C SER A 74 -35.75 8.60 -40.12
N ALA A 75 -34.77 8.70 -41.02
CA ALA A 75 -33.60 9.54 -40.76
C ALA A 75 -33.98 11.03 -40.74
N ILE A 76 -33.35 11.80 -39.88
CA ILE A 76 -33.52 13.26 -39.75
C ILE A 76 -32.26 13.95 -40.28
N ASP A 77 -32.42 15.00 -41.06
CA ASP A 77 -31.31 15.80 -41.60
C ASP A 77 -31.17 17.09 -40.80
N PHE A 78 -30.10 17.18 -40.02
CA PHE A 78 -29.79 18.32 -39.17
C PHE A 78 -29.61 19.62 -39.97
N ASN A 79 -29.27 19.55 -41.26
CA ASN A 79 -29.15 20.74 -42.11
C ASN A 79 -30.48 21.50 -42.30
N GLN A 80 -31.62 20.89 -41.93
CA GLN A 80 -32.93 21.56 -41.94
C GLN A 80 -33.16 22.43 -40.71
N TYR A 81 -32.23 22.42 -39.76
CA TYR A 81 -32.33 23.13 -38.49
C TYR A 81 -31.14 24.07 -38.31
N GLY A 82 -31.31 25.02 -37.40
CA GLY A 82 -30.27 25.94 -36.98
C GLY A 82 -30.45 26.31 -35.52
N VAL A 83 -29.44 26.99 -34.99
CA VAL A 83 -29.38 27.37 -33.58
C VAL A 83 -28.81 28.78 -33.46
N HIS A 84 -29.36 29.56 -32.55
CA HIS A 84 -28.77 30.81 -32.11
C HIS A 84 -28.90 30.93 -30.58
N VAL A 85 -28.19 31.88 -30.00
CA VAL A 85 -28.27 32.17 -28.56
C VAL A 85 -29.00 33.48 -28.34
N LEU A 86 -29.90 33.50 -27.35
CA LEU A 86 -30.63 34.66 -26.89
C LEU A 86 -30.14 35.07 -25.50
N ASP A 87 -30.09 36.37 -25.23
CA ASP A 87 -29.95 36.88 -23.86
C ASP A 87 -31.30 37.34 -23.27
N GLY A 88 -31.31 37.72 -21.99
CA GLY A 88 -32.50 38.24 -21.31
C GLY A 88 -33.05 39.55 -21.88
N ALA A 89 -32.30 40.25 -22.73
CA ALA A 89 -32.75 41.46 -23.43
C ALA A 89 -33.31 41.16 -24.84
N GLY A 90 -33.26 39.90 -25.29
CA GLY A 90 -33.73 39.45 -26.61
C GLY A 90 -32.71 39.67 -27.73
N ASN A 91 -31.45 39.93 -27.42
CA ASN A 91 -30.40 40.02 -28.45
C ASN A 91 -30.08 38.62 -28.98
N VAL A 92 -29.96 38.49 -30.31
CA VAL A 92 -29.67 37.24 -31.00
C VAL A 92 -28.18 37.16 -31.33
N TYR A 93 -27.54 36.05 -30.98
CA TYR A 93 -26.14 35.76 -31.24
C TYR A 93 -26.00 34.49 -32.08
N THR A 94 -25.24 34.58 -33.16
CA THR A 94 -25.04 33.44 -34.07
C THR A 94 -24.19 32.35 -33.41
N ALA A 95 -24.70 31.11 -33.41
CA ALA A 95 -23.94 29.94 -33.02
C ALA A 95 -23.24 29.31 -34.24
N SER A 96 -21.96 28.99 -34.10
CA SER A 96 -21.15 28.34 -35.13
C SER A 96 -20.76 26.93 -34.69
N LEU A 97 -20.80 25.98 -35.62
CA LEU A 97 -20.40 24.59 -35.38
C LEU A 97 -18.88 24.52 -35.15
N THR A 98 -18.43 23.86 -34.08
CA THR A 98 -17.00 23.77 -33.73
C THR A 98 -16.29 22.56 -34.34
N GLU A 99 -17.05 21.52 -34.70
CA GLU A 99 -16.54 20.28 -35.31
C GLU A 99 -17.48 19.81 -36.43
N ALA A 100 -16.95 19.19 -37.47
CA ALA A 100 -17.78 18.63 -38.54
C ALA A 100 -18.49 17.35 -38.06
N GLY A 101 -19.82 17.37 -38.05
CA GLY A 101 -20.66 16.21 -37.68
C GLY A 101 -21.38 15.59 -38.87
N GLN A 102 -21.90 14.36 -38.70
CA GLN A 102 -22.84 13.79 -39.66
C GLN A 102 -24.19 14.49 -39.54
N ALA A 103 -24.59 15.24 -40.57
CA ALA A 103 -25.88 15.91 -40.55
C ALA A 103 -27.07 14.93 -40.52
N ARG A 104 -26.91 13.68 -41.00
CA ARG A 104 -28.01 12.72 -41.05
C ARG A 104 -28.02 11.77 -39.85
N VAL A 105 -29.05 11.91 -39.01
CA VAL A 105 -29.27 11.09 -37.82
C VAL A 105 -30.24 9.95 -38.14
N TYR A 106 -29.77 8.71 -38.14
CA TYR A 106 -30.58 7.54 -38.49
C TYR A 106 -31.57 7.14 -37.38
N PRO A 107 -32.63 6.37 -37.71
CA PRO A 107 -33.56 5.81 -36.73
C PRO A 107 -32.86 5.08 -35.58
N GLY A 108 -33.31 5.35 -34.34
CA GLY A 108 -32.76 4.78 -33.11
C GLY A 108 -31.36 5.28 -32.76
N LYS A 109 -30.88 6.37 -33.36
CA LYS A 109 -29.57 6.97 -33.09
C LYS A 109 -29.72 8.34 -32.41
N THR A 110 -28.68 8.68 -31.68
CA THR A 110 -28.45 10.01 -31.13
C THR A 110 -27.15 10.52 -31.73
N GLU A 111 -27.16 11.76 -32.23
CA GLU A 111 -25.96 12.44 -32.72
C GLU A 111 -25.80 13.77 -31.99
N GLU A 112 -24.54 14.14 -31.73
CA GLU A 112 -24.16 15.34 -30.98
C GLU A 112 -23.60 16.41 -31.93
N PHE A 113 -24.06 17.65 -31.77
CA PHE A 113 -23.61 18.80 -32.54
C PHE A 113 -23.06 19.87 -31.60
N LYS A 114 -21.77 20.19 -31.71
CA LYS A 114 -21.08 21.12 -30.81
C LYS A 114 -21.05 22.53 -31.41
N PHE A 115 -21.42 23.51 -30.60
CA PHE A 115 -21.53 24.90 -31.01
C PHE A 115 -20.73 25.83 -30.11
N SER A 116 -20.34 26.97 -30.68
CA SER A 116 -19.84 28.13 -29.96
C SER A 116 -20.53 29.40 -30.45
N SER A 117 -20.91 30.27 -29.52
CA SER A 117 -21.49 31.59 -29.81
C SER A 117 -20.75 32.67 -29.04
N GLN A 118 -20.39 33.77 -29.73
CA GLN A 118 -19.85 34.97 -29.08
C GLN A 118 -20.99 35.87 -28.61
N ILE A 119 -20.95 36.24 -27.34
CA ILE A 119 -21.99 36.98 -26.63
C ILE A 119 -21.38 38.27 -26.06
N GLY A 120 -22.20 39.32 -25.95
CA GLY A 120 -21.78 40.56 -25.29
C GLY A 120 -21.43 40.32 -23.81
N SER A 121 -20.44 41.05 -23.29
CA SER A 121 -19.99 40.93 -21.89
C SER A 121 -21.03 41.34 -20.84
N ALA A 122 -22.13 41.97 -21.25
CA ALA A 122 -23.22 42.42 -20.38
C ALA A 122 -24.29 41.34 -20.13
N ALA A 123 -24.30 40.23 -20.88
CA ALA A 123 -25.28 39.17 -20.69
C ALA A 123 -24.93 38.32 -19.45
N GLY A 124 -25.90 38.09 -18.57
CA GLY A 124 -25.78 37.17 -17.44
C GLY A 124 -26.00 35.73 -17.89
N PHE A 125 -25.18 34.78 -17.41
CA PHE A 125 -25.29 33.36 -17.77
C PHE A 125 -26.68 32.76 -17.50
N GLU A 126 -27.31 33.20 -16.41
CA GLU A 126 -28.64 32.80 -15.96
C GLU A 126 -29.74 33.09 -16.99
N ASP A 127 -29.55 34.13 -17.80
CA ASP A 127 -30.53 34.65 -18.75
C ASP A 127 -30.32 34.12 -20.18
N LEU A 128 -29.28 33.30 -20.41
CA LEU A 128 -28.96 32.78 -21.73
C LEU A 128 -29.85 31.61 -22.12
N GLN A 129 -30.39 31.66 -23.34
CA GLN A 129 -31.19 30.60 -23.94
C GLN A 129 -30.62 30.19 -25.29
N VAL A 130 -30.66 28.90 -25.59
CA VAL A 130 -30.35 28.34 -26.91
C VAL A 130 -31.68 28.12 -27.63
N GLU A 131 -31.95 28.90 -28.66
CA GLU A 131 -33.14 28.74 -29.50
C GLU A 131 -32.84 27.84 -30.68
N LEU A 132 -33.73 26.89 -30.92
CA LEU A 132 -33.72 26.03 -32.09
C LEU A 132 -34.78 26.50 -33.08
N PHE A 133 -34.39 26.57 -34.35
CA PHE A 133 -35.30 26.90 -35.44
C PHE A 133 -35.15 25.91 -36.59
N ALA A 134 -36.20 25.78 -37.40
CA ALA A 134 -36.19 25.08 -38.68
C ALA A 134 -36.12 26.09 -39.83
N TRP A 135 -35.42 25.76 -40.90
CA TRP A 135 -35.48 26.52 -42.14
C TRP A 135 -36.84 26.30 -42.82
N ASP A 136 -37.60 27.38 -43.03
CA ASP A 136 -38.94 27.35 -43.62
C ASP A 136 -39.13 28.51 -44.61
N ALA A 137 -39.13 28.19 -45.91
CA ALA A 137 -39.25 29.19 -46.97
C ALA A 137 -40.63 29.86 -47.06
N SER A 138 -41.60 29.43 -46.26
CA SER A 138 -42.92 30.07 -46.19
C SER A 138 -42.98 31.22 -45.19
N GLU A 139 -42.00 31.34 -44.29
CA GLU A 139 -41.91 32.42 -43.30
C GLU A 139 -41.13 33.63 -43.85
N PRO A 140 -41.47 34.87 -43.43
CA PRO A 140 -40.80 36.09 -43.90
C PRO A 140 -39.27 36.09 -43.70
N ASP A 141 -38.81 35.48 -42.60
CA ASP A 141 -37.39 35.43 -42.22
C ASP A 141 -36.75 34.07 -42.56
N TYR A 142 -37.46 33.23 -43.32
CA TYR A 142 -37.05 31.87 -43.72
C TYR A 142 -36.81 30.90 -42.55
N THR A 143 -37.26 31.23 -41.35
CA THR A 143 -37.07 30.42 -40.14
C THR A 143 -38.39 30.26 -39.38
N ARG A 144 -38.57 29.08 -38.79
CA ARG A 144 -39.68 28.77 -37.88
C ARG A 144 -39.11 28.34 -36.54
N GLU A 145 -39.45 29.06 -35.48
CA GLU A 145 -39.06 28.73 -34.11
C GLU A 145 -39.62 27.36 -33.70
N LEU A 146 -38.79 26.53 -33.07
CA LEU A 146 -39.17 25.22 -32.54
C LEU A 146 -39.24 25.23 -31.02
N GLY A 147 -38.41 26.04 -30.38
CA GLY A 147 -38.41 26.27 -28.94
C GLY A 147 -37.02 26.62 -28.40
N THR A 148 -36.97 26.96 -27.12
CA THR A 148 -35.75 27.37 -26.42
C THR A 148 -35.35 26.41 -25.30
N LEU A 149 -34.05 26.32 -25.06
CA LEU A 149 -33.44 25.54 -23.98
C LEU A 149 -32.61 26.49 -23.11
N SER A 150 -32.81 26.45 -21.79
CA SER A 150 -32.06 27.33 -20.88
C SER A 150 -30.63 26.82 -20.74
N ALA A 151 -29.66 27.67 -21.06
CA ALA A 151 -28.24 27.38 -20.90
C ALA A 151 -27.90 27.11 -19.42
N HIS A 152 -28.46 27.93 -18.52
CA HIS A 152 -28.28 27.76 -17.08
C HIS A 152 -28.85 26.45 -16.55
N ARG A 153 -30.09 26.08 -16.91
CA ARG A 153 -30.69 24.81 -16.44
C ARG A 153 -29.96 23.60 -17.00
N ALA A 154 -29.52 23.66 -18.25
CA ALA A 154 -28.71 22.61 -18.85
C ALA A 154 -27.37 22.47 -18.12
N ALA A 155 -26.67 23.58 -17.85
CA ALA A 155 -25.44 23.59 -17.06
C ALA A 155 -25.64 23.05 -15.64
N GLN A 156 -26.77 23.37 -14.98
CA GLN A 156 -27.14 22.84 -13.65
C GLN A 156 -27.45 21.34 -13.65
N SER A 157 -27.92 20.81 -14.78
CA SER A 157 -28.24 19.39 -14.93
C SER A 157 -27.04 18.52 -15.32
N GLN A 158 -25.95 19.14 -15.76
CA GLN A 158 -24.62 18.51 -15.72
C GLN A 158 -24.18 18.40 -14.26
N GLU A 159 -23.11 17.66 -13.93
CA GLU A 159 -22.54 17.69 -12.57
C GLU A 159 -22.03 19.11 -12.25
N ALA A 160 -22.95 19.99 -11.88
CA ALA A 160 -22.83 21.43 -11.94
C ALA A 160 -22.32 21.98 -10.61
N GLY A 161 -21.20 22.69 -10.71
CA GLY A 161 -20.66 23.50 -9.62
C GLY A 161 -19.24 23.98 -9.91
N ASP A 162 -18.47 23.16 -10.64
CA ASP A 162 -17.01 23.18 -10.48
C ASP A 162 -16.21 23.25 -11.81
N ARG A 163 -16.84 23.53 -12.96
CA ARG A 163 -16.16 23.59 -14.28
C ARG A 163 -15.94 25.04 -14.73
N LEU A 164 -14.67 25.47 -14.82
CA LEU A 164 -14.27 26.76 -15.38
C LEU A 164 -13.74 26.57 -16.80
N VAL A 165 -14.25 27.31 -17.79
CA VAL A 165 -13.70 27.29 -19.15
C VAL A 165 -13.01 28.61 -19.47
N ILE A 166 -11.75 28.53 -19.89
CA ILE A 166 -10.95 29.70 -20.29
C ILE A 166 -10.73 29.65 -21.80
N ASN A 167 -11.11 30.73 -22.50
CA ASN A 167 -10.77 30.90 -23.91
C ASN A 167 -9.30 31.32 -24.03
N LEU A 168 -8.51 30.55 -24.77
CA LEU A 168 -7.08 30.83 -24.91
C LEU A 168 -6.80 32.00 -25.86
N HIS A 169 -7.69 32.26 -26.82
CA HIS A 169 -7.56 33.40 -27.75
C HIS A 169 -7.60 34.74 -27.01
N ASP A 170 -8.37 34.81 -25.91
CA ASP A 170 -8.42 36.01 -25.07
C ASP A 170 -7.09 36.29 -24.40
N ILE A 171 -6.21 35.29 -24.24
CA ILE A 171 -4.90 35.44 -23.59
C ILE A 171 -3.81 35.66 -24.64
N ASP A 172 -3.86 34.87 -25.72
CA ASP A 172 -2.94 34.93 -26.85
C ASP A 172 -3.74 34.85 -28.16
N SER A 173 -3.86 35.99 -28.84
CA SER A 173 -4.66 36.13 -30.06
C SER A 173 -4.11 35.35 -31.26
N THR A 174 -2.94 34.73 -31.15
CA THR A 174 -2.40 33.82 -32.17
C THR A 174 -3.02 32.42 -32.10
N LEU A 175 -3.71 32.08 -31.01
CA LEU A 175 -4.42 30.83 -30.83
C LEU A 175 -5.82 30.89 -31.46
N SER A 176 -6.45 29.74 -31.72
CA SER A 176 -7.81 29.71 -32.27
C SER A 176 -8.82 30.30 -31.28
N ASP A 177 -9.74 31.10 -31.80
CA ASP A 177 -10.97 31.61 -31.19
C ASP A 177 -11.88 30.52 -30.58
N THR A 178 -11.83 29.30 -31.12
CA THR A 178 -12.54 28.12 -30.60
C THR A 178 -11.71 27.30 -29.60
N GLY A 179 -10.43 27.63 -29.40
CA GLY A 179 -9.55 26.95 -28.45
C GLY A 179 -9.84 27.36 -27.01
N GLY A 180 -10.19 26.41 -26.15
CA GLY A 180 -10.32 26.70 -24.71
C GLY A 180 -10.01 25.50 -23.85
N ILE A 181 -9.64 25.77 -22.59
CA ILE A 181 -9.35 24.75 -21.60
C ILE A 181 -10.44 24.76 -20.56
N ALA A 182 -11.07 23.61 -20.37
CA ALA A 182 -11.95 23.37 -19.24
C ALA A 182 -11.11 22.90 -18.05
N PHE A 183 -11.33 23.50 -16.89
CA PHE A 183 -10.68 23.17 -15.64
C PHE A 183 -11.73 22.72 -14.63
N ARG A 184 -11.43 21.67 -13.86
CA ARG A 184 -12.24 21.19 -12.75
C ARG A 184 -11.36 20.97 -11.51
N PRO A 185 -11.77 21.38 -10.31
CA PRO A 185 -11.06 21.03 -9.08
C PRO A 185 -11.06 19.51 -8.92
N LEU A 186 -9.93 18.99 -8.44
CA LEU A 186 -9.78 17.57 -8.15
C LEU A 186 -9.56 17.37 -6.66
N GLN A 187 -8.47 17.93 -6.13
CA GLN A 187 -8.12 17.82 -4.72
C GLN A 187 -7.05 18.85 -4.36
N SER A 188 -6.95 19.19 -3.08
CA SER A 188 -5.90 20.07 -2.57
C SER A 188 -5.17 19.46 -1.40
N PHE A 189 -3.91 19.84 -1.23
CA PHE A 189 -3.05 19.35 -0.17
C PHE A 189 -2.25 20.49 0.43
N ARG A 190 -2.24 20.55 1.75
CA ARG A 190 -1.34 21.44 2.46
C ARG A 190 -0.17 20.65 3.03
N VAL A 191 1.04 20.99 2.59
CA VAL A 191 2.25 20.24 2.89
C VAL A 191 3.33 21.15 3.46
N ALA A 192 3.92 20.74 4.57
CA ALA A 192 5.07 21.41 5.14
C ALA A 192 6.33 21.17 4.28
N LYS A 193 7.01 22.24 3.87
CA LYS A 193 8.20 22.20 3.02
C LYS A 193 9.17 23.31 3.39
N ASP A 194 10.41 22.95 3.67
CA ASP A 194 11.50 23.88 4.00
C ASP A 194 11.14 24.87 5.13
N GLY A 195 10.38 24.41 6.13
CA GLY A 195 9.93 25.24 7.27
C GLY A 195 8.79 26.21 6.94
N THR A 196 8.19 26.10 5.77
CA THR A 196 7.02 26.89 5.33
C THR A 196 5.88 25.97 4.88
N TRP A 197 4.66 26.50 4.82
CA TRP A 197 3.53 25.75 4.30
C TRP A 197 3.39 25.98 2.79
N THR A 198 3.26 24.91 2.03
CA THR A 198 2.94 24.96 0.60
C THR A 198 1.57 24.37 0.37
N MET A 199 0.69 25.12 -0.29
CA MET A 199 -0.59 24.61 -0.76
C MET A 199 -0.40 24.07 -2.18
N TYR A 200 -0.87 22.85 -2.41
CA TYR A 200 -0.98 22.21 -3.72
C TYR A 200 -2.45 22.10 -4.09
N VAL A 201 -2.80 22.48 -5.33
CA VAL A 201 -4.15 22.38 -5.87
C VAL A 201 -4.08 21.58 -7.16
N ASP A 202 -4.59 20.35 -7.13
CA ASP A 202 -4.78 19.54 -8.32
C ASP A 202 -6.07 19.95 -9.01
N VAL A 203 -5.99 20.23 -10.31
CA VAL A 203 -7.13 20.41 -11.20
C VAL A 203 -7.03 19.46 -12.38
N LEU A 204 -8.18 19.04 -12.89
CA LEU A 204 -8.28 18.36 -14.17
C LEU A 204 -8.46 19.41 -15.26
N ALA A 205 -7.50 19.48 -16.19
CA ALA A 205 -7.56 20.36 -17.34
C ALA A 205 -7.85 19.55 -18.62
N GLU A 206 -8.77 20.02 -19.43
CA GLU A 206 -9.16 19.35 -20.67
C GLU A 206 -9.20 20.36 -21.82
N ASN A 207 -8.42 20.07 -22.86
CA ASN A 207 -8.41 20.88 -24.07
C ASN A 207 -9.66 20.58 -24.90
N GLN A 208 -10.53 21.59 -25.02
CA GLN A 208 -11.79 21.50 -25.77
C GLN A 208 -11.61 21.76 -27.27
N GLY A 209 -10.39 22.12 -27.71
CA GLY A 209 -10.07 22.33 -29.11
C GLY A 209 -9.63 21.04 -29.81
N THR A 210 -9.53 21.10 -31.14
CA THR A 210 -9.16 19.97 -32.01
C THR A 210 -7.65 19.78 -32.19
N ALA A 211 -6.83 20.72 -31.73
CA ALA A 211 -5.37 20.71 -31.84
C ALA A 211 -4.71 20.76 -30.46
N SER A 212 -3.55 20.13 -30.33
CA SER A 212 -2.78 20.18 -29.08
C SER A 212 -2.29 21.59 -28.78
N VAL A 213 -2.37 22.00 -27.50
CA VAL A 213 -2.08 23.38 -27.09
C VAL A 213 -1.26 23.43 -25.81
N LYS A 214 -0.32 24.38 -25.73
CA LYS A 214 0.37 24.71 -24.48
C LYS A 214 -0.36 25.84 -23.77
N LEU A 215 -0.33 25.85 -22.43
CA LEU A 215 -0.86 26.98 -21.68
C LEU A 215 -0.07 28.26 -22.05
N PRO A 216 -0.75 29.36 -22.43
CA PRO A 216 -0.08 30.59 -22.82
C PRO A 216 0.71 31.21 -21.67
N ALA A 217 1.87 31.80 -21.97
CA ALA A 217 2.69 32.47 -20.95
C ALA A 217 2.01 33.71 -20.31
N GLY A 218 0.98 34.25 -20.96
CA GLY A 218 0.14 35.34 -20.43
C GLY A 218 -0.87 34.89 -19.37
N LEU A 219 -1.04 33.58 -19.16
CA LEU A 219 -1.92 33.00 -18.14
C LEU A 219 -1.15 32.83 -16.83
N THR A 220 -1.57 33.56 -15.80
CA THR A 220 -1.01 33.52 -14.45
C THR A 220 -2.02 32.98 -13.45
N TYR A 221 -1.54 32.59 -12.27
CA TYR A 221 -2.32 31.85 -11.28
C TYR A 221 -2.02 32.38 -9.87
N ASP A 222 -3.06 32.59 -9.07
CA ASP A 222 -2.94 33.05 -7.69
C ASP A 222 -3.94 32.30 -6.80
N LEU A 223 -3.55 31.93 -5.59
CA LEU A 223 -4.49 31.48 -4.58
C LEU A 223 -5.03 32.69 -3.81
N ARG A 224 -6.35 32.75 -3.63
CA ARG A 224 -7.02 33.81 -2.86
C ARG A 224 -7.67 33.23 -1.62
N ASP A 225 -7.32 33.72 -0.44
CA ASP A 225 -7.96 33.34 0.82
C ASP A 225 -9.31 34.04 1.06
N ALA A 226 -10.00 33.67 2.13
CA ALA A 226 -11.28 34.27 2.53
C ALA A 226 -11.18 35.76 2.90
N SER A 227 -9.98 36.24 3.28
CA SER A 227 -9.73 37.67 3.58
C SER A 227 -9.41 38.48 2.32
N GLY A 228 -9.19 37.81 1.19
CA GLY A 228 -8.87 38.42 -0.10
C GLY A 228 -7.38 38.58 -0.39
N TYR A 229 -6.48 38.03 0.43
CA TYR A 229 -5.05 38.04 0.15
C TYR A 229 -4.71 37.06 -0.97
N LEU A 230 -3.77 37.48 -1.83
CA LEU A 230 -3.30 36.71 -2.98
C LEU A 230 -1.92 36.10 -2.72
N TYR A 231 -1.78 34.83 -3.08
CA TYR A 231 -0.54 34.07 -3.01
C TYR A 231 -0.21 33.54 -4.40
N THR A 232 0.88 34.04 -4.99
CA THR A 232 1.26 33.66 -6.35
C THR A 232 1.53 32.16 -6.46
N ALA A 233 0.80 31.52 -7.37
CA ALA A 233 0.90 30.10 -7.63
C ALA A 233 1.69 29.82 -8.91
N ALA A 234 2.35 28.67 -8.94
CA ALA A 234 3.07 28.17 -10.10
C ALA A 234 2.61 26.75 -10.42
N LEU A 235 2.72 26.34 -11.68
CA LEU A 235 2.56 24.95 -12.07
C LEU A 235 3.74 24.12 -11.53
N ALA A 236 3.44 23.14 -10.68
CA ALA A 236 4.43 22.26 -10.08
C ALA A 236 5.05 21.30 -11.11
N SER A 237 4.28 20.94 -12.15
CA SER A 237 4.80 20.20 -13.31
C SER A 237 3.90 20.34 -14.54
N LEU A 238 4.37 21.03 -15.58
CA LEU A 238 3.83 20.92 -16.94
C LEU A 238 4.92 21.27 -17.96
N SER A 239 5.41 20.28 -18.70
CA SER A 239 6.37 20.46 -19.79
C SER A 239 5.79 20.16 -21.18
N GLU A 240 4.63 19.49 -21.21
CA GLU A 240 4.01 18.95 -22.42
C GLU A 240 2.73 19.71 -22.78
N ALA A 241 2.32 19.63 -24.04
CA ALA A 241 1.10 20.24 -24.51
C ALA A 241 -0.12 19.41 -24.11
N LEU A 242 -1.24 20.07 -23.84
CA LEU A 242 -2.53 19.44 -23.59
C LEU A 242 -3.05 18.85 -24.90
N LEU A 243 -3.36 17.56 -24.90
CA LEU A 243 -3.89 16.87 -26.07
C LEU A 243 -5.41 17.13 -26.21
N PRO A 244 -5.95 17.20 -27.44
CA PRO A 244 -7.39 17.38 -27.68
C PRO A 244 -8.23 16.36 -26.91
N HIS A 245 -9.23 16.84 -26.19
CA HIS A 245 -10.24 16.04 -25.47
C HIS A 245 -9.64 15.00 -24.50
N GLN A 246 -8.39 15.20 -24.06
CA GLN A 246 -7.73 14.34 -23.11
C GLN A 246 -7.59 15.05 -21.76
N PRO A 247 -8.33 14.60 -20.73
CA PRO A 247 -8.19 15.12 -19.38
C PRO A 247 -6.76 14.91 -18.86
N THR A 248 -6.16 16.00 -18.38
CA THR A 248 -4.78 16.04 -17.88
C THR A 248 -4.77 16.68 -16.51
N LYS A 249 -4.19 16.00 -15.52
CA LYS A 249 -4.03 16.58 -14.18
C LYS A 249 -2.95 17.67 -14.20
N LEU A 250 -3.28 18.84 -13.71
CA LEU A 250 -2.33 19.93 -13.44
C LEU A 250 -2.28 20.17 -11.93
N THR A 251 -1.08 20.31 -11.39
CA THR A 251 -0.86 20.64 -9.98
C THR A 251 -0.30 22.05 -9.88
N PHE A 252 -1.04 22.93 -9.22
CA PHE A 252 -0.58 24.27 -8.85
C PHE A 252 0.00 24.24 -7.44
N GLN A 253 1.03 25.03 -7.19
CA GLN A 253 1.63 25.16 -5.86
C GLN A 253 1.90 26.62 -5.51
N ALA A 254 1.68 27.00 -4.25
CA ALA A 254 1.99 28.32 -3.72
C ALA A 254 2.48 28.22 -2.26
N SER A 255 3.43 29.08 -1.87
CA SER A 255 3.81 29.26 -0.47
C SER A 255 2.72 30.04 0.25
N VAL A 256 2.26 29.54 1.39
CA VAL A 256 1.12 30.07 2.15
C VAL A 256 1.43 30.12 3.66
N PRO A 257 0.72 30.93 4.45
CA PRO A 257 0.86 30.93 5.91
C PRO A 257 0.22 29.69 6.55
N GLU A 258 0.52 29.49 7.83
CA GLU A 258 0.03 28.35 8.63
C GLU A 258 -1.50 28.33 8.85
N THR A 259 -2.21 29.42 8.64
CA THR A 259 -3.68 29.42 8.76
C THR A 259 -4.38 29.20 7.42
N PHE A 260 -3.62 29.08 6.33
CA PHE A 260 -4.19 28.96 4.99
C PHE A 260 -4.86 27.58 4.79
N GLY A 261 -6.06 27.60 4.20
CA GLY A 261 -6.86 26.40 3.93
C GLY A 261 -7.81 25.97 5.05
N GLU A 262 -7.72 26.57 6.24
CA GLU A 262 -8.71 26.35 7.31
C GLU A 262 -10.08 26.92 6.92
N GLN A 263 -10.06 28.08 6.25
CA GLN A 263 -11.22 28.73 5.66
C GLN A 263 -11.30 28.49 4.14
N ALA A 264 -12.38 28.95 3.51
CA ALA A 264 -12.51 28.86 2.06
C ALA A 264 -11.42 29.66 1.34
N PHE A 265 -10.93 29.10 0.25
CA PHE A 265 -9.96 29.75 -0.64
C PHE A 265 -10.23 29.30 -2.07
N SER A 266 -9.66 30.02 -3.02
CA SER A 266 -9.89 29.76 -4.44
C SER A 266 -8.61 29.87 -5.25
N LEU A 267 -8.53 29.12 -6.35
CA LEU A 267 -7.50 29.27 -7.38
C LEU A 267 -8.02 30.24 -8.45
N GLN A 268 -7.38 31.39 -8.57
CA GLN A 268 -7.68 32.41 -9.56
C GLN A 268 -6.79 32.28 -10.78
N PHE A 269 -7.42 32.39 -11.95
CA PHE A 269 -6.73 32.48 -13.23
C PHE A 269 -6.76 33.94 -13.68
N THR A 270 -5.59 34.47 -14.02
CA THR A 270 -5.42 35.87 -14.41
C THR A 270 -4.74 35.97 -15.77
N LYS A 271 -5.13 36.96 -16.57
CA LYS A 271 -4.44 37.34 -17.81
C LYS A 271 -3.55 38.55 -17.52
N LYS A 272 -2.32 38.50 -18.02
CA LYS A 272 -1.41 39.65 -18.05
C LYS A 272 -1.80 40.62 -19.19
N ALA A 273 -2.24 41.83 -18.85
CA ALA A 273 -2.58 42.89 -19.80
C ALA A 273 -1.68 44.13 -19.53
N GLY A 274 -0.50 44.16 -20.15
CA GLY A 274 0.50 45.19 -19.86
C GLY A 274 1.09 45.02 -18.46
N THR A 275 0.92 46.04 -17.60
CA THR A 275 1.31 46.00 -16.18
C THR A 275 0.20 45.55 -15.23
N GLU A 276 -1.04 45.42 -15.71
CA GLU A 276 -2.19 45.01 -14.89
C GLU A 276 -2.50 43.51 -15.07
N GLN A 277 -2.98 42.89 -13.99
CA GLN A 277 -3.52 41.53 -14.01
C GLN A 277 -5.03 41.59 -13.95
N GLN A 278 -5.70 40.91 -14.89
CA GLN A 278 -7.14 40.81 -14.91
C GLN A 278 -7.55 39.37 -14.57
N THR A 279 -8.39 39.18 -13.55
CA THR A 279 -8.99 37.87 -13.25
C THR A 279 -9.95 37.47 -14.36
N ILE A 280 -9.75 36.28 -14.93
CA ILE A 280 -10.56 35.70 -16.00
C ILE A 280 -11.36 34.48 -15.54
N GLY A 281 -11.04 33.93 -14.36
CA GLY A 281 -11.78 32.81 -13.80
C GLY A 281 -11.31 32.44 -12.40
N THR A 282 -12.12 31.66 -11.70
CA THR A 282 -11.81 31.18 -10.34
C THR A 282 -12.39 29.79 -10.15
N ILE A 283 -11.67 28.93 -9.43
CA ILE A 283 -12.09 27.58 -9.06
C ILE A 283 -12.01 27.46 -7.53
N ASP A 284 -12.96 26.74 -6.91
CA ASP A 284 -12.88 26.41 -5.49
C ASP A 284 -11.63 25.56 -5.21
N GLY A 285 -10.80 26.02 -4.29
CA GLY A 285 -9.58 25.33 -3.89
C GLY A 285 -9.79 24.27 -2.81
N ARG A 286 -10.97 24.15 -2.19
CA ARG A 286 -11.16 23.28 -1.01
C ARG A 286 -11.37 21.80 -1.30
N ALA A 287 -11.64 21.43 -2.56
CA ALA A 287 -11.95 20.05 -2.91
C ALA A 287 -10.92 19.08 -2.31
N GLY A 288 -11.38 18.04 -1.62
CA GLY A 288 -10.52 16.96 -1.12
C GLY A 288 -9.47 17.32 -0.06
N LEU A 289 -9.48 18.54 0.50
CA LEU A 289 -8.45 19.02 1.43
C LEU A 289 -8.42 18.27 2.78
N GLU A 290 -9.54 17.65 3.17
CA GLU A 290 -9.63 16.91 4.43
C GLU A 290 -8.68 15.70 4.44
N PRO A 291 -7.83 15.55 5.47
CA PRO A 291 -7.01 14.35 5.66
C PRO A 291 -7.86 13.08 5.69
N LEU A 292 -7.34 11.99 5.15
CA LEU A 292 -7.94 10.67 5.25
C LEU A 292 -7.72 10.14 6.67
N ALA A 293 -8.79 9.77 7.37
CA ALA A 293 -8.66 9.18 8.70
C ALA A 293 -8.21 7.72 8.60
N ILE A 294 -7.54 7.23 9.66
CA ILE A 294 -7.21 5.81 9.78
C ILE A 294 -8.49 4.98 9.83
N GLY A 295 -8.53 3.91 9.03
CA GLY A 295 -9.67 3.03 8.79
C GLY A 295 -10.47 3.39 7.53
N ASP A 296 -10.32 4.60 7.00
CA ASP A 296 -11.12 5.07 5.87
C ASP A 296 -10.47 4.75 4.51
N THR A 297 -11.29 4.75 3.48
CA THR A 297 -10.89 4.48 2.09
C THR A 297 -11.38 5.58 1.15
N ARG A 298 -10.47 6.12 0.34
CA ARG A 298 -10.75 7.16 -0.67
C ARG A 298 -10.39 6.68 -2.07
N ALA A 299 -11.02 7.27 -3.09
CA ALA A 299 -10.58 7.06 -4.47
C ALA A 299 -9.15 7.62 -4.64
N TYR A 300 -8.27 6.84 -5.24
CA TYR A 300 -6.94 7.30 -5.63
C TYR A 300 -7.04 7.83 -7.05
N SER A 301 -7.31 9.13 -7.18
CA SER A 301 -7.66 9.76 -8.45
C SER A 301 -6.60 10.65 -9.10
N PRO A 302 -5.27 10.41 -9.03
CA PRO A 302 -4.38 11.04 -10.01
C PRO A 302 -4.67 10.47 -11.42
N ALA A 303 -4.52 11.31 -12.45
CA ALA A 303 -4.83 10.92 -13.84
C ALA A 303 -4.09 9.62 -14.25
N GLY A 304 -4.81 8.67 -14.85
CA GLY A 304 -4.27 7.39 -15.31
C GLY A 304 -4.33 6.22 -14.30
N TYR A 305 -4.92 6.43 -13.11
CA TYR A 305 -5.10 5.39 -12.10
C TYR A 305 -6.59 5.09 -11.84
N GLU A 306 -7.43 5.15 -12.86
CA GLU A 306 -8.88 5.01 -12.71
C GLU A 306 -9.25 3.71 -11.99
N GLY A 307 -10.08 3.82 -10.95
CA GLY A 307 -10.56 2.68 -10.17
C GLY A 307 -9.58 2.14 -9.12
N LEU A 308 -8.43 2.78 -8.92
CA LEU A 308 -7.59 2.53 -7.76
C LEU A 308 -8.19 3.23 -6.52
N ARG A 309 -8.14 2.57 -5.37
CA ARG A 309 -8.54 3.15 -4.07
C ARG A 309 -7.40 3.06 -3.08
N ILE A 310 -7.32 4.05 -2.20
CA ILE A 310 -6.33 4.13 -1.13
C ILE A 310 -7.03 3.99 0.22
N THR A 311 -6.50 3.12 1.08
CA THR A 311 -6.99 2.87 2.44
C THR A 311 -5.86 3.18 3.42
N ALA A 312 -6.15 4.00 4.44
CA ALA A 312 -5.24 4.18 5.56
C ALA A 312 -5.50 3.08 6.59
N ASP A 313 -4.76 1.97 6.54
CA ASP A 313 -5.11 0.76 7.30
C ASP A 313 -4.94 0.94 8.81
N SER A 314 -3.80 1.49 9.21
CA SER A 314 -3.41 1.60 10.62
C SER A 314 -2.26 2.58 10.79
N ALA A 315 -2.15 3.20 11.95
CA ALA A 315 -0.91 3.80 12.41
C ALA A 315 -0.59 3.37 13.84
N THR A 316 0.68 3.15 14.12
CA THR A 316 1.19 2.87 15.45
C THR A 316 2.34 3.80 15.81
N PHE A 317 2.56 3.96 17.10
CA PHE A 317 3.74 4.67 17.60
C PHE A 317 4.37 3.94 18.78
N THR A 318 5.69 4.08 18.93
CA THR A 318 6.46 3.47 20.01
C THR A 318 7.50 4.46 20.53
N ASP A 319 7.56 4.64 21.85
CA ASP A 319 8.58 5.47 22.47
C ASP A 319 9.96 4.82 22.31
N LYS A 320 10.95 5.60 21.89
CA LYS A 320 12.37 5.26 21.83
C LYS A 320 13.15 6.21 22.72
N THR A 321 14.40 5.88 23.02
CA THR A 321 15.29 6.78 23.78
C THR A 321 15.47 8.13 23.09
N ASP A 322 15.41 8.15 21.75
CA ASP A 322 15.77 9.30 20.92
C ASP A 322 14.54 10.01 20.31
N GLY A 323 13.32 9.62 20.69
CA GLY A 323 12.09 10.17 20.13
C GLY A 323 10.92 9.18 20.11
N ILE A 324 9.91 9.44 19.27
CA ILE A 324 8.75 8.56 19.09
C ILE A 324 8.79 8.01 17.67
N LEU A 325 8.89 6.70 17.52
CA LEU A 325 8.88 6.04 16.22
C LEU A 325 7.43 5.83 15.76
N TYR A 326 7.02 6.54 14.71
CA TYR A 326 5.73 6.37 14.05
C TYR A 326 5.84 5.37 12.90
N THR A 327 4.80 4.56 12.72
CA THR A 327 4.66 3.64 11.59
C THR A 327 3.22 3.67 11.08
N ALA A 328 3.02 3.94 9.79
CA ALA A 328 1.71 3.91 9.15
C ALA A 328 1.67 2.86 8.03
N SER A 329 0.53 2.19 7.89
CA SER A 329 0.22 1.24 6.82
C SER A 329 -0.85 1.82 5.91
N VAL A 330 -0.61 1.76 4.60
CA VAL A 330 -1.51 2.28 3.56
C VAL A 330 -1.65 1.25 2.46
N THR A 331 -2.87 0.90 2.08
CA THR A 331 -3.13 -0.09 1.02
C THR A 331 -3.74 0.56 -0.21
N LEU A 332 -3.16 0.26 -1.37
CA LEU A 332 -3.79 0.53 -2.67
C LEU A 332 -4.49 -0.71 -3.17
N THR A 333 -5.76 -0.58 -3.57
CA THR A 333 -6.58 -1.68 -4.10
C THR A 333 -7.10 -1.30 -5.48
N ASN A 334 -6.93 -2.18 -6.46
CA ASN A 334 -7.54 -2.02 -7.77
C ASN A 334 -8.97 -2.57 -7.74
N GLU A 335 -9.95 -1.68 -7.75
CA GLU A 335 -11.35 -2.09 -7.74
C GLU A 335 -11.96 -2.25 -9.14
N ASN A 336 -11.25 -1.84 -10.18
CA ASN A 336 -11.70 -2.00 -11.55
C ASN A 336 -11.49 -3.44 -12.05
N GLY A 337 -12.04 -3.75 -13.23
CA GLY A 337 -11.89 -5.06 -13.88
C GLY A 337 -10.67 -5.17 -14.82
N LYS A 338 -9.74 -4.22 -14.77
CA LYS A 338 -8.60 -4.06 -15.68
C LYS A 338 -7.28 -4.14 -14.90
N LEU A 339 -6.17 -4.23 -15.62
CA LEU A 339 -4.84 -4.12 -15.03
C LEU A 339 -4.50 -2.64 -14.84
N THR A 340 -4.09 -2.24 -13.64
CA THR A 340 -3.74 -0.85 -13.31
C THR A 340 -2.31 -0.77 -12.80
N ALA A 341 -1.54 0.22 -13.24
CA ALA A 341 -0.17 0.44 -12.77
C ALA A 341 -0.17 0.79 -11.27
N LEU A 342 0.83 0.28 -10.54
CA LEU A 342 1.01 0.62 -9.13
C LEU A 342 1.92 1.86 -9.03
N PRO A 343 1.46 2.97 -8.42
CA PRO A 343 2.24 4.20 -8.29
C PRO A 343 3.44 4.00 -7.35
N SER A 344 4.54 4.71 -7.63
CA SER A 344 5.71 4.74 -6.74
C SER A 344 5.50 5.79 -5.63
N LEU A 345 5.09 5.32 -4.45
CA LEU A 345 4.84 6.18 -3.29
C LEU A 345 6.08 6.38 -2.39
N SER A 346 6.15 7.55 -1.78
CA SER A 346 7.03 7.92 -0.68
C SER A 346 6.23 8.68 0.38
N GLY A 347 6.78 8.83 1.60
CA GLY A 347 6.07 9.43 2.72
C GLY A 347 6.84 10.57 3.38
N LEU A 348 6.10 11.52 3.94
CA LEU A 348 6.59 12.64 4.74
C LEU A 348 5.66 12.82 5.94
N TYR A 349 6.19 12.69 7.15
CA TYR A 349 5.44 13.06 8.35
C TYR A 349 5.53 14.57 8.54
N GLN A 350 4.40 15.25 8.67
CA GLN A 350 4.33 16.67 8.96
C GLN A 350 3.66 16.94 10.30
N LEU A 351 4.12 17.99 10.97
CA LEU A 351 3.64 18.47 12.27
C LEU A 351 2.91 19.79 12.07
N GLU A 352 1.96 20.12 12.95
CA GLU A 352 1.17 21.36 12.89
C GLU A 352 2.07 22.62 12.79
N GLY A 353 3.21 22.67 13.49
CA GLY A 353 4.17 23.78 13.43
C GLY A 353 4.99 23.90 12.13
N GLY A 354 4.63 23.21 11.05
CA GLY A 354 5.29 23.31 9.73
C GLY A 354 6.63 22.57 9.61
N ALA A 355 6.99 21.75 10.61
CA ALA A 355 8.12 20.84 10.52
C ALA A 355 7.72 19.56 9.75
N ALA A 356 8.65 19.04 8.94
CA ALA A 356 8.42 17.84 8.15
C ALA A 356 9.63 16.90 8.18
N ILE A 357 9.38 15.60 8.32
CA ILE A 357 10.39 14.55 8.45
C ILE A 357 10.09 13.48 7.40
N SER A 358 11.07 13.21 6.53
CA SER A 358 10.93 12.18 5.49
C SER A 358 10.75 10.80 6.13
N ALA A 359 9.78 10.04 5.63
CA ALA A 359 9.55 8.68 6.07
C ALA A 359 10.41 7.70 5.26
N SER A 360 10.93 6.69 5.95
CA SER A 360 11.46 5.49 5.29
C SER A 360 10.29 4.60 4.88
N ALA A 361 10.20 4.28 3.59
CA ALA A 361 9.26 3.28 3.11
C ALA A 361 9.84 1.87 3.31
N ASP A 362 8.98 0.87 3.46
CA ASP A 362 9.44 -0.51 3.54
C ASP A 362 10.07 -1.01 2.22
N THR A 363 10.93 -2.01 2.34
CA THR A 363 11.72 -2.58 1.25
C THR A 363 11.07 -3.78 0.58
N SER A 364 9.77 -4.00 0.80
CA SER A 364 9.06 -5.16 0.25
C SER A 364 8.96 -5.08 -1.27
N SER A 365 9.19 -6.20 -1.93
CA SER A 365 8.96 -6.33 -3.38
C SER A 365 7.47 -6.23 -3.68
N ARG A 366 7.10 -5.36 -4.62
CA ARG A 366 5.71 -5.15 -5.07
C ARG A 366 5.60 -5.38 -6.57
N PRO A 367 4.45 -5.87 -7.07
CA PRO A 367 4.24 -5.95 -8.50
C PRO A 367 4.15 -4.54 -9.09
N ALA A 368 4.59 -4.37 -10.34
CA ALA A 368 4.46 -3.09 -11.06
C ALA A 368 3.01 -2.75 -11.42
N TYR A 369 2.12 -3.74 -11.39
CA TYR A 369 0.71 -3.62 -11.73
C TYR A 369 -0.16 -4.42 -10.76
N LEU A 370 -1.39 -3.96 -10.55
CA LEU A 370 -2.42 -4.68 -9.81
C LEU A 370 -3.50 -5.16 -10.78
N GLY A 371 -3.79 -6.46 -10.76
CA GLY A 371 -4.95 -7.05 -11.41
C GLY A 371 -6.27 -6.66 -10.70
N ALA A 372 -7.39 -7.12 -11.26
CA ALA A 372 -8.71 -6.85 -10.69
C ALA A 372 -8.81 -7.38 -9.26
N LYS A 373 -9.21 -6.52 -8.32
CA LYS A 373 -9.33 -6.78 -6.87
C LYS A 373 -8.02 -7.13 -6.17
N GLU A 374 -6.88 -6.95 -6.83
CA GLU A 374 -5.58 -7.07 -6.18
C GLU A 374 -5.24 -5.80 -5.40
N SER A 375 -4.41 -5.97 -4.37
CA SER A 375 -3.97 -4.88 -3.50
C SER A 375 -2.48 -4.96 -3.22
N ALA A 376 -1.86 -3.80 -2.98
CA ALA A 376 -0.51 -3.68 -2.47
C ALA A 376 -0.48 -2.71 -1.29
N THR A 377 0.16 -3.12 -0.20
CA THR A 377 0.32 -2.32 1.03
C THR A 377 1.69 -1.66 1.05
N TYR A 378 1.75 -0.42 1.53
CA TYR A 378 2.93 0.39 1.81
C TYR A 378 3.00 0.65 3.30
N ARG A 379 4.21 0.62 3.85
CA ARG A 379 4.47 1.05 5.22
C ARG A 379 5.50 2.17 5.23
N PHE A 380 5.21 3.20 6.02
CA PHE A 380 6.05 4.38 6.18
C PHE A 380 6.43 4.52 7.64
N THR A 381 7.70 4.78 7.93
CA THR A 381 8.17 5.02 9.30
C THR A 381 9.09 6.22 9.41
N ALA A 382 8.99 6.93 10.54
CA ALA A 382 9.92 8.00 10.91
C ALA A 382 10.04 8.11 12.42
N LEU A 383 11.22 8.49 12.90
CA LEU A 383 11.44 8.89 14.28
C LEU A 383 11.12 10.39 14.40
N LEU A 384 10.05 10.71 15.13
CA LEU A 384 9.63 12.07 15.43
C LEU A 384 10.20 12.52 16.79
N PRO A 385 10.27 13.84 17.06
CA PRO A 385 10.71 14.35 18.36
C PRO A 385 9.92 13.77 19.53
N ALA A 386 10.55 13.68 20.71
CA ALA A 386 9.86 13.26 21.92
C ALA A 386 8.75 14.26 22.31
N GLY A 387 7.62 13.76 22.81
CA GLY A 387 6.48 14.58 23.23
C GLY A 387 5.52 15.00 22.12
N THR A 388 5.72 14.53 20.87
CA THR A 388 4.77 14.74 19.78
C THR A 388 3.43 14.04 20.04
N ASP A 389 2.34 14.81 20.06
CA ASP A 389 0.96 14.29 20.14
C ASP A 389 0.54 13.69 18.79
N PRO A 390 0.00 12.45 18.74
CA PRO A 390 -0.55 11.88 17.52
C PRO A 390 -1.59 12.76 16.79
N ALA A 391 -2.35 13.57 17.52
CA ALA A 391 -3.35 14.48 16.94
C ALA A 391 -2.73 15.55 16.04
N ASP A 392 -1.48 15.93 16.30
CA ASP A 392 -0.77 17.00 15.59
C ASP A 392 0.09 16.46 14.42
N VAL A 393 0.03 15.15 14.17
CA VAL A 393 0.82 14.45 13.16
C VAL A 393 -0.05 14.07 11.96
N GLN A 394 0.47 14.34 10.78
CA GLN A 394 -0.10 13.86 9.52
C GLN A 394 0.97 13.16 8.69
N LEU A 395 0.56 12.12 7.96
CA LEU A 395 1.39 11.51 6.92
C LEU A 395 0.96 12.04 5.55
N VAL A 396 1.88 12.69 4.85
CA VAL A 396 1.72 13.07 3.44
C VAL A 396 2.32 11.99 2.56
N LEU A 397 1.51 11.44 1.66
CA LEU A 397 1.96 10.54 0.61
C LEU A 397 2.34 11.35 -0.63
N LEU A 398 3.53 11.07 -1.13
CA LEU A 398 4.13 11.73 -2.29
C LEU A 398 4.32 10.68 -3.39
N GLU A 399 3.86 10.99 -4.60
CA GLU A 399 4.08 10.15 -5.79
C GLU A 399 5.25 10.71 -6.61
N LYS A 400 6.20 9.84 -6.98
CA LYS A 400 7.22 10.18 -7.98
C LYS A 400 6.64 9.96 -9.37
N LYS A 401 6.80 10.93 -10.28
CA LYS A 401 6.44 10.74 -11.69
C LYS A 401 7.26 9.58 -12.28
N GLY A 402 6.62 8.43 -12.47
CA GLY A 402 7.21 7.31 -13.18
C GLY A 402 7.38 7.65 -14.66
N SER A 403 8.55 7.39 -15.23
CA SER A 403 8.68 7.26 -16.68
C SER A 403 7.88 6.02 -17.09
N ALA A 404 6.71 6.21 -17.70
CA ALA A 404 5.99 5.12 -18.35
C ALA A 404 6.95 4.49 -19.38
N GLN A 405 7.45 3.30 -19.08
CA GLN A 405 8.35 2.57 -19.96
C GLN A 405 7.50 2.10 -21.15
N GLY A 406 7.54 2.86 -22.23
CA GLY A 406 6.86 2.52 -23.48
C GLY A 406 7.23 1.11 -23.90
N VAL A 407 6.22 0.26 -24.03
CA VAL A 407 6.33 -1.05 -24.66
C VAL A 407 6.75 -0.82 -26.11
N SER A 408 8.06 -0.92 -26.37
CA SER A 408 8.55 -0.99 -27.74
C SER A 408 8.20 -2.36 -28.29
N SER A 409 7.03 -2.44 -28.94
CA SER A 409 6.68 -3.54 -29.80
C SER A 409 7.64 -3.52 -31.01
N THR A 410 8.75 -4.25 -30.89
CA THR A 410 9.62 -4.52 -32.03
C THR A 410 8.88 -5.48 -32.96
N SER A 411 8.13 -4.92 -33.89
CA SER A 411 7.65 -5.63 -35.07
C SER A 411 8.84 -5.75 -36.03
N SER A 412 9.41 -6.95 -36.07
CA SER A 412 10.42 -7.34 -37.05
C SER A 412 9.77 -7.44 -38.42
N ASN A 413 9.76 -6.34 -39.18
CA ASN A 413 9.46 -6.38 -40.60
C ASN A 413 10.77 -6.38 -41.39
N SER A 414 11.10 -7.54 -41.94
CA SER A 414 12.24 -7.74 -42.83
C SER A 414 11.97 -7.10 -44.19
N THR A 415 12.79 -6.15 -44.62
CA THR A 415 12.98 -5.89 -46.05
C THR A 415 14.41 -5.42 -46.27
N GLY A 416 15.12 -6.15 -47.13
CA GLY A 416 16.57 -6.07 -47.27
C GLY A 416 17.07 -4.82 -47.99
N SER A 417 18.32 -4.48 -47.71
CA SER A 417 19.19 -3.88 -48.71
C SER A 417 20.63 -4.32 -48.46
N THR A 418 21.17 -4.88 -49.52
CA THR A 418 22.53 -5.34 -49.79
C THR A 418 23.58 -4.26 -49.50
N ALA A 419 24.74 -4.66 -48.97
CA ALA A 419 26.02 -4.62 -49.69
C ALA A 419 27.26 -4.46 -48.78
N THR A 420 28.18 -5.43 -48.94
CA THR A 420 29.66 -5.34 -48.85
C THR A 420 30.28 -4.87 -47.53
N GLY A 421 30.94 -5.74 -46.75
CA GLY A 421 32.29 -6.27 -47.02
C GLY A 421 33.29 -5.35 -46.30
N THR A 422 34.06 -5.76 -45.29
CA THR A 422 35.18 -6.72 -45.41
C THR A 422 35.74 -7.08 -44.01
N THR A 423 35.83 -8.40 -43.77
CA THR A 423 36.92 -9.20 -43.16
C THR A 423 37.86 -8.66 -42.06
N GLY A 424 38.00 -9.48 -41.01
CA GLY A 424 39.19 -9.60 -40.13
C GLY A 424 38.82 -9.68 -38.65
N THR A 425 38.39 -10.83 -38.09
CA THR A 425 39.24 -11.89 -37.50
C THR A 425 40.30 -11.32 -36.56
N GLY A 426 40.38 -11.61 -35.26
CA GLY A 426 39.68 -12.51 -34.35
C GLY A 426 40.49 -12.60 -33.05
N SER A 427 39.86 -13.11 -31.98
CA SER A 427 40.50 -13.69 -30.78
C SER A 427 41.39 -12.76 -29.93
N SER A 428 41.60 -12.94 -28.64
CA SER A 428 41.07 -13.77 -27.56
C SER A 428 41.85 -13.34 -26.32
N ALA A 429 41.20 -13.40 -25.15
CA ALA A 429 41.73 -13.77 -23.84
C ALA A 429 43.16 -13.35 -23.43
N GLY A 430 43.31 -12.81 -22.22
CA GLY A 430 44.59 -12.96 -21.51
C GLY A 430 44.83 -12.00 -20.36
N THR A 431 44.32 -12.39 -19.20
CA THR A 431 44.79 -12.08 -17.84
C THR A 431 46.31 -11.93 -17.71
N GLY A 432 46.77 -11.03 -16.83
CA GLY A 432 48.14 -11.08 -16.32
C GLY A 432 48.62 -9.81 -15.63
N ALA A 433 48.67 -9.84 -14.30
CA ALA A 433 49.21 -8.81 -13.42
C ALA A 433 50.75 -8.86 -13.32
N SER A 434 51.40 -7.70 -13.11
CA SER A 434 52.64 -7.50 -12.31
C SER A 434 52.98 -5.99 -12.31
N THR A 435 52.87 -5.25 -11.20
CA THR A 435 53.91 -4.96 -10.18
C THR A 435 55.24 -4.40 -10.69
N GLY A 436 55.63 -3.23 -10.13
CA GLY A 436 57.02 -2.77 -9.99
C GLY A 436 57.29 -1.37 -10.59
N THR A 437 57.23 -0.27 -9.83
CA THR A 437 58.28 0.36 -8.97
C THR A 437 59.26 1.32 -9.68
N GLY A 438 59.44 2.51 -9.08
CA GLY A 438 60.61 3.41 -9.21
C GLY A 438 60.32 4.72 -9.96
N ALA A 439 59.93 5.85 -9.34
CA ALA A 439 60.67 6.76 -8.44
C ALA A 439 61.82 7.55 -9.13
N ALA A 440 61.71 8.90 -9.17
CA ALA A 440 62.72 9.84 -8.66
C ALA A 440 62.45 11.34 -8.99
N ALA A 441 62.85 12.17 -8.02
CA ALA A 441 63.14 13.63 -8.02
C ALA A 441 61.92 14.59 -8.06
N GLY A 442 61.64 15.42 -7.04
CA GLY A 442 62.50 16.33 -6.26
C GLY A 442 62.34 17.74 -6.88
N THR A 443 62.02 18.86 -6.22
CA THR A 443 62.24 19.39 -4.86
C THR A 443 61.46 20.71 -4.77
N GLY A 444 60.98 21.10 -3.58
CA GLY A 444 60.50 22.48 -3.34
C GLY A 444 59.52 22.63 -2.18
N GLN A 445 60.04 22.67 -0.95
CA GLN A 445 59.31 23.04 0.26
C GLN A 445 59.01 24.55 0.30
N THR A 446 57.76 24.90 0.63
CA THR A 446 57.47 25.93 1.64
C THR A 446 56.19 25.56 2.37
N ALA A 447 56.28 25.48 3.69
CA ALA A 447 55.24 25.04 4.60
C ALA A 447 54.47 26.21 5.21
N SER A 448 53.17 26.05 5.36
CA SER A 448 52.30 26.55 6.46
C SER A 448 50.87 26.11 6.13
N GLY A 449 50.10 25.40 6.94
CA GLY A 449 50.28 24.87 8.29
C GLY A 449 49.03 24.05 8.65
N THR A 450 49.25 23.01 9.47
CA THR A 450 48.28 22.34 10.37
C THR A 450 47.02 21.67 9.77
N ASN A 451 47.15 20.37 9.48
CA ASN A 451 46.06 19.40 9.63
C ASN A 451 46.29 18.61 10.93
N ALA A 452 45.47 18.86 11.95
CA ALA A 452 45.31 17.97 13.09
C ALA A 452 44.04 17.14 12.84
N ALA A 453 44.23 15.84 12.60
CA ALA A 453 43.15 14.87 12.56
C ALA A 453 42.66 14.64 14.00
N ALA A 454 41.44 15.06 14.28
CA ALA A 454 40.67 14.66 15.44
C ALA A 454 39.38 13.99 14.98
N ASN A 455 39.23 12.75 15.38
CA ASN A 455 38.08 11.88 15.23
C ASN A 455 36.84 12.53 15.87
N SER A 456 35.73 12.65 15.14
CA SER A 456 34.36 12.73 15.69
C SER A 456 33.32 12.42 14.61
N PRO A 457 32.21 11.76 14.97
CA PRO A 457 31.36 11.02 14.03
C PRO A 457 30.47 11.97 13.22
N SER A 458 30.45 11.79 11.90
CA SER A 458 29.56 12.53 11.01
C SER A 458 28.13 11.98 11.15
N SER A 459 27.25 12.76 11.78
CA SER A 459 25.82 12.75 11.52
C SER A 459 25.60 13.19 10.07
N SER A 460 25.22 12.25 9.21
CA SER A 460 24.81 12.53 7.83
C SER A 460 23.49 11.83 7.54
N ALA A 461 22.41 12.50 7.91
CA ALA A 461 21.06 12.19 7.45
C ALA A 461 20.34 13.51 7.13
N ALA A 462 20.90 14.28 6.20
CA ALA A 462 20.14 15.27 5.45
C ALA A 462 19.74 14.61 4.13
N GLY A 463 18.65 13.84 4.18
CA GLY A 463 18.02 13.30 2.98
C GLY A 463 17.48 14.46 2.15
N SER A 464 18.05 14.65 0.98
CA SER A 464 17.58 15.59 -0.05
C SER A 464 16.08 15.37 -0.31
N ALA A 465 15.27 16.39 -0.01
CA ALA A 465 13.89 16.48 -0.49
C ALA A 465 13.91 16.47 -2.03
N GLY A 466 13.42 15.39 -2.62
CA GLY A 466 13.44 15.17 -4.06
C GLY A 466 12.62 16.22 -4.80
N SER A 467 13.23 16.97 -5.72
CA SER A 467 12.57 18.01 -6.50
C SER A 467 11.65 17.47 -7.62
N GLY A 468 10.92 16.38 -7.39
CA GLY A 468 10.05 15.78 -8.41
C GLY A 468 8.92 14.88 -7.92
N ALA A 469 8.66 14.83 -6.60
CA ALA A 469 7.51 14.09 -6.06
C ALA A 469 6.40 15.07 -5.65
N LEU A 470 5.14 14.76 -6.00
CA LEU A 470 3.97 15.59 -5.72
C LEU A 470 3.06 14.91 -4.70
N PRO A 471 2.39 15.66 -3.80
CA PRO A 471 1.45 15.06 -2.87
C PRO A 471 0.25 14.46 -3.60
N VAL A 472 -0.20 13.32 -3.09
CA VAL A 472 -1.36 12.59 -3.62
C VAL A 472 -2.37 12.19 -2.55
N GLN A 473 -1.99 12.24 -1.27
CA GLN A 473 -2.90 12.03 -0.15
C GLN A 473 -2.29 12.57 1.15
N VAL A 474 -3.11 13.11 2.04
CA VAL A 474 -2.75 13.39 3.43
C VAL A 474 -3.57 12.47 4.33
N ILE A 475 -2.95 11.89 5.36
CA ILE A 475 -3.59 10.97 6.31
C ILE A 475 -3.41 11.54 7.73
N ALA A 476 -4.49 11.63 8.49
CA ALA A 476 -4.44 12.03 9.89
C ALA A 476 -3.93 10.88 10.77
N MET A 477 -3.02 11.16 11.70
CA MET A 477 -2.49 10.17 12.66
C MET A 477 -3.17 10.26 14.04
N ASP A 478 -4.26 11.00 14.16
CA ASP A 478 -5.07 11.21 15.38
C ASP A 478 -5.54 9.90 16.04
N LYS A 479 -5.73 8.85 15.24
CA LYS A 479 -6.08 7.50 15.70
C LYS A 479 -4.90 6.53 15.75
N ALA A 480 -3.66 7.02 15.73
CA ALA A 480 -2.50 6.16 15.92
C ALA A 480 -2.51 5.54 17.31
N ILE A 481 -2.21 4.24 17.40
CA ILE A 481 -2.28 3.49 18.66
C ILE A 481 -0.87 3.15 19.15
N LYS A 482 -0.64 3.24 20.45
CA LYS A 482 0.65 2.83 21.02
C LYS A 482 0.81 1.31 20.83
N ASP A 483 1.97 0.88 20.33
CA ASP A 483 2.19 -0.53 19.91
C ASP A 483 1.81 -1.55 21.01
N ALA A 484 2.19 -1.29 22.27
CA ALA A 484 1.84 -2.12 23.41
C ALA A 484 0.31 -2.27 23.65
N GLN A 485 -0.50 -1.25 23.33
CA GLN A 485 -1.96 -1.31 23.45
C GLN A 485 -2.58 -2.16 22.34
N LEU A 486 -2.01 -2.11 21.12
CA LEU A 486 -2.47 -2.93 19.99
C LEU A 486 -2.32 -4.43 20.32
N THR A 487 -1.18 -4.79 20.90
CA THR A 487 -0.87 -6.15 21.39
C THR A 487 -1.93 -6.66 22.36
N ALA A 488 -2.28 -5.86 23.38
CA ALA A 488 -3.27 -6.25 24.40
C ALA A 488 -4.70 -6.35 23.85
N ALA A 489 -5.08 -5.50 22.90
CA ALA A 489 -6.43 -5.46 22.34
C ALA A 489 -6.72 -6.61 21.36
N ARG A 490 -5.69 -7.31 20.86
CA ARG A 490 -5.79 -8.28 19.76
C ARG A 490 -5.19 -9.64 20.08
N VAL A 491 -5.12 -10.00 21.36
CA VAL A 491 -4.65 -11.33 21.78
C VAL A 491 -5.63 -12.40 21.29
N GLN A 492 -5.09 -13.38 20.56
CA GLN A 492 -5.83 -14.53 20.05
C GLN A 492 -5.54 -15.76 20.90
N ASP A 493 -6.55 -16.59 21.16
CA ASP A 493 -6.31 -17.92 21.74
C ASP A 493 -5.56 -18.78 20.71
N TYR A 494 -4.57 -19.54 21.18
CA TYR A 494 -3.70 -20.29 20.29
C TYR A 494 -3.37 -21.66 20.88
N ARG A 495 -3.40 -22.68 20.01
CA ARG A 495 -3.00 -24.04 20.34
C ARG A 495 -1.65 -24.34 19.70
N ILE A 496 -0.70 -24.83 20.50
CA ILE A 496 0.63 -25.24 20.00
C ILE A 496 0.46 -26.26 18.87
N GLY A 497 1.15 -25.99 17.75
CA GLY A 497 1.07 -26.75 16.50
C GLY A 497 0.20 -26.10 15.41
N ASP A 498 -0.77 -25.26 15.78
CA ASP A 498 -1.63 -24.58 14.81
C ASP A 498 -0.90 -23.45 14.08
N SER A 499 -1.41 -23.08 12.91
CA SER A 499 -0.89 -21.94 12.16
C SER A 499 -1.27 -20.62 12.83
N PHE A 500 -0.32 -19.70 12.97
CA PHE A 500 -0.59 -18.34 13.41
C PHE A 500 -1.48 -17.60 12.42
N ALA A 501 -2.59 -17.04 12.91
CA ALA A 501 -3.43 -16.13 12.16
C ALA A 501 -2.80 -14.72 12.16
N LEU A 502 -1.88 -14.50 11.23
CA LEU A 502 -1.16 -13.23 11.09
C LEU A 502 -2.11 -12.07 10.73
N GLU A 503 -1.73 -10.86 11.12
CA GLU A 503 -2.45 -9.63 10.74
C GLU A 503 -2.60 -9.50 9.22
N LYS A 504 -3.76 -9.01 8.78
CA LYS A 504 -4.15 -8.97 7.36
C LYS A 504 -3.18 -8.17 6.48
N ASN A 505 -2.56 -7.13 7.06
CA ASN A 505 -1.60 -6.25 6.40
C ASN A 505 -0.14 -6.63 6.70
N SER A 506 0.11 -7.85 7.20
CA SER A 506 1.46 -8.37 7.35
C SER A 506 2.22 -8.34 6.01
N LEU A 507 3.50 -7.97 6.06
CA LEU A 507 4.42 -8.05 4.92
C LEU A 507 4.97 -9.47 4.70
N VAL A 508 4.65 -10.41 5.59
CA VAL A 508 4.96 -11.83 5.40
C VAL A 508 4.11 -12.37 4.25
N ASP A 509 4.75 -13.09 3.32
CA ASP A 509 4.04 -13.70 2.18
C ASP A 509 2.89 -14.58 2.68
N LYS A 510 1.69 -14.42 2.11
CA LYS A 510 0.47 -15.14 2.52
C LYS A 510 0.57 -16.67 2.34
N LYS A 511 1.56 -17.15 1.59
CA LYS A 511 1.88 -18.58 1.40
C LYS A 511 2.95 -19.07 2.38
N MET A 512 3.45 -18.22 3.27
CA MET A 512 4.21 -18.67 4.43
C MET A 512 3.28 -19.06 5.56
N ASP A 513 3.52 -20.24 6.11
CA ASP A 513 2.80 -20.77 7.24
C ASP A 513 3.74 -20.84 8.44
N ILE A 514 3.38 -20.16 9.54
CA ILE A 514 4.21 -20.01 10.73
C ILE A 514 3.44 -20.60 11.91
N SER A 515 4.08 -21.45 12.71
CA SER A 515 3.45 -22.11 13.87
C SER A 515 4.46 -22.26 15.01
N LEU A 516 4.07 -21.92 16.24
CA LEU A 516 4.77 -22.37 17.45
C LEU A 516 4.48 -23.85 17.69
N VAL A 517 5.52 -24.67 17.66
CA VAL A 517 5.43 -26.14 17.78
C VAL A 517 5.97 -26.65 19.12
N SER A 518 6.72 -25.84 19.85
CA SER A 518 7.11 -26.13 21.23
C SER A 518 7.42 -24.85 22.00
N LEU A 519 6.99 -24.79 23.26
CA LEU A 519 7.43 -23.79 24.23
C LEU A 519 7.69 -24.49 25.57
N ARG A 520 8.95 -24.56 26.00
CA ARG A 520 9.36 -25.31 27.20
C ARG A 520 10.40 -24.54 28.01
N SER A 521 10.42 -24.75 29.32
CA SER A 521 11.44 -24.19 30.21
C SER A 521 12.69 -25.06 30.28
N TYR A 522 13.83 -24.40 30.39
CA TYR A 522 15.16 -24.99 30.51
C TYR A 522 15.87 -24.32 31.69
N HIS A 523 16.72 -25.09 32.35
CA HIS A 523 17.51 -24.61 33.48
C HIS A 523 18.95 -24.33 33.06
N THR A 524 19.59 -23.41 33.79
CA THR A 524 21.04 -23.19 33.74
C THR A 524 21.59 -23.39 35.14
N ASP A 525 22.64 -24.20 35.25
CA ASP A 525 23.21 -24.58 36.54
C ASP A 525 23.92 -23.39 37.26
N ASP A 526 24.19 -22.29 36.53
CA ASP A 526 25.12 -21.23 36.97
C ASP A 526 24.50 -19.83 37.23
N ASN A 527 23.35 -19.47 36.64
CA ASN A 527 22.99 -18.05 36.45
C ASN A 527 21.69 -17.56 37.12
N GLY A 528 20.99 -18.39 37.91
CA GLY A 528 19.82 -17.95 38.70
C GLY A 528 18.57 -17.52 37.89
N TYR A 529 18.57 -17.69 36.57
CA TYR A 529 17.41 -17.47 35.70
C TYR A 529 17.01 -18.78 35.00
N SER A 530 15.72 -18.87 34.65
CA SER A 530 15.22 -19.93 33.77
C SER A 530 15.15 -19.42 32.34
N ILE A 531 15.35 -20.32 31.37
CA ILE A 531 15.26 -19.97 29.96
C ILE A 531 14.05 -20.67 29.35
N ALA A 532 13.04 -19.93 28.91
CA ALA A 532 12.03 -20.51 28.04
C ALA A 532 12.59 -20.60 26.62
N VAL A 533 12.36 -21.73 25.96
CA VAL A 533 12.76 -21.95 24.57
C VAL A 533 11.50 -22.20 23.75
N ALA A 534 11.27 -21.33 22.76
CA ALA A 534 10.25 -21.51 21.75
C ALA A 534 10.86 -22.08 20.47
N LYS A 535 10.24 -23.10 19.90
CA LYS A 535 10.54 -23.61 18.57
C LYS A 535 9.40 -23.23 17.64
N VAL A 536 9.70 -22.45 16.61
CA VAL A 536 8.76 -21.95 15.60
C VAL A 536 9.05 -22.66 14.28
N LYS A 537 8.08 -23.40 13.75
CA LYS A 537 8.13 -23.97 12.41
C LYS A 537 7.68 -22.91 11.41
N VAL A 538 8.44 -22.77 10.33
CA VAL A 538 8.07 -21.93 9.17
C VAL A 538 8.05 -22.81 7.92
N THR A 539 6.96 -22.76 7.17
CA THR A 539 6.74 -23.58 5.96
C THR A 539 6.42 -22.69 4.78
N ASN A 540 7.13 -22.87 3.68
CA ASN A 540 6.81 -22.23 2.41
C ASN A 540 5.80 -23.08 1.64
N ARG A 541 4.54 -22.63 1.55
CA ARG A 541 3.47 -23.30 0.78
C ARG A 541 3.31 -22.75 -0.63
N SER A 542 4.28 -21.98 -1.12
CA SER A 542 4.28 -21.43 -2.47
C SER A 542 4.93 -22.37 -3.48
N GLY A 543 4.71 -22.10 -4.78
CA GLY A 543 5.34 -22.84 -5.86
C GLY A 543 6.80 -22.47 -6.14
N SER A 544 7.38 -21.52 -5.40
CA SER A 544 8.71 -20.95 -5.63
C SER A 544 9.51 -20.88 -4.33
N THR A 545 10.78 -20.49 -4.40
CA THR A 545 11.58 -20.20 -3.21
C THR A 545 11.12 -18.87 -2.57
N LEU A 546 11.04 -18.82 -1.24
CA LEU A 546 10.73 -17.62 -0.48
C LEU A 546 11.82 -17.33 0.55
N SER A 547 12.11 -16.06 0.80
CA SER A 547 13.05 -15.64 1.85
C SER A 547 12.42 -15.80 3.23
N LEU A 548 13.15 -16.36 4.18
CA LEU A 548 12.67 -16.54 5.55
C LEU A 548 12.50 -15.15 6.23
N PRO A 549 11.35 -14.86 6.84
CA PRO A 549 11.15 -13.59 7.55
C PRO A 549 12.11 -13.47 8.74
N ALA A 550 12.55 -12.24 9.02
CA ALA A 550 13.30 -11.92 10.23
C ALA A 550 12.35 -11.75 11.41
N LEU A 551 11.71 -12.86 11.79
CA LEU A 551 10.75 -12.88 12.88
C LEU A 551 11.44 -12.54 14.21
N GLN A 552 10.78 -11.71 14.99
CA GLN A 552 11.12 -11.41 16.37
C GLN A 552 9.94 -11.76 17.26
N THR A 553 10.24 -12.10 18.51
CA THR A 553 9.24 -12.58 19.46
C THR A 553 9.43 -11.92 20.80
N GLU A 554 8.34 -11.73 21.53
CA GLU A 554 8.33 -11.31 22.93
C GLU A 554 7.30 -12.14 23.68
N LEU A 555 7.64 -12.61 24.88
CA LEU A 555 6.68 -13.21 25.80
C LEU A 555 6.27 -12.16 26.83
N VAL A 556 4.97 -11.96 27.02
CA VAL A 556 4.43 -11.08 28.06
C VAL A 556 3.71 -11.95 29.09
N SER A 557 4.11 -11.90 30.36
CA SER A 557 3.46 -12.67 31.41
C SER A 557 2.15 -12.02 31.87
N LYS A 558 1.36 -12.75 32.67
CA LYS A 558 0.12 -12.26 33.29
C LYS A 558 0.30 -10.97 34.11
N SER A 559 1.48 -10.72 34.66
CA SER A 559 1.79 -9.49 35.41
C SER A 559 2.05 -8.28 34.49
N GLY A 560 2.15 -8.51 33.17
CA GLY A 560 2.49 -7.50 32.17
C GLY A 560 3.99 -7.35 31.93
N ALA A 561 4.84 -8.18 32.55
CA ALA A 561 6.27 -8.16 32.30
C ALA A 561 6.60 -8.75 30.92
N GLY A 562 7.37 -8.00 30.11
CA GLY A 562 7.80 -8.40 28.77
C GLY A 562 9.22 -8.99 28.75
N TYR A 563 9.38 -10.10 28.04
CA TYR A 563 10.63 -10.84 27.87
C TYR A 563 10.94 -10.97 26.38
N GLY A 564 11.97 -10.26 25.91
CA GLY A 564 12.41 -10.31 24.52
C GLY A 564 13.02 -11.66 24.15
N GLY A 565 12.58 -12.24 23.03
CA GLY A 565 13.12 -13.49 22.50
C GLY A 565 14.36 -13.27 21.66
N THR A 566 15.42 -14.00 21.95
CA THR A 566 16.65 -13.98 21.16
C THR A 566 16.67 -15.17 20.21
N ARG A 567 16.77 -14.91 18.90
CA ARG A 567 16.81 -15.93 17.86
C ARG A 567 18.18 -16.62 17.82
N GLN A 568 18.19 -17.93 17.58
CA GLN A 568 19.42 -18.67 17.30
C GLN A 568 20.03 -18.23 15.94
N GLN A 569 21.35 -18.00 15.91
CA GLN A 569 22.07 -17.34 14.79
C GLN A 569 22.11 -18.17 13.49
N THR A 570 22.31 -19.48 13.59
CA THR A 570 22.44 -20.36 12.42
C THR A 570 21.05 -20.72 11.92
N VAL A 571 20.51 -20.05 10.91
CA VAL A 571 19.20 -20.35 10.30
C VAL A 571 19.29 -20.26 8.78
N THR A 572 18.49 -21.07 8.08
CA THR A 572 18.40 -21.02 6.62
C THR A 572 17.72 -19.72 6.17
N GLU A 573 18.33 -18.95 5.29
CA GLU A 573 17.77 -17.65 4.84
C GLU A 573 16.68 -17.79 3.76
N GLN A 574 16.62 -18.92 3.06
CA GLN A 574 15.66 -19.20 2.00
C GLN A 574 14.98 -20.55 2.18
N LEU A 575 13.67 -20.58 1.98
CA LEU A 575 12.89 -21.82 1.98
C LEU A 575 12.51 -22.17 0.55
N VAL A 576 12.93 -23.35 0.11
CA VAL A 576 12.47 -23.95 -1.14
C VAL A 576 10.96 -24.22 -1.11
N ASN A 577 10.37 -24.43 -2.28
CA ASN A 577 8.96 -24.81 -2.43
C ASN A 577 8.61 -26.02 -1.54
N ASN A 578 7.53 -25.89 -0.75
CA ASN A 578 7.05 -26.87 0.23
C ASN A 578 8.07 -27.27 1.31
N GLY A 579 9.17 -26.51 1.44
CA GLY A 579 10.16 -26.70 2.48
C GLY A 579 9.69 -26.12 3.82
N SER A 580 10.00 -26.82 4.90
CA SER A 580 9.82 -26.33 6.28
C SER A 580 11.18 -26.20 6.96
N THR A 581 11.36 -25.17 7.79
CA THR A 581 12.53 -25.00 8.67
C THR A 581 12.09 -24.74 10.11
N LEU A 582 12.97 -25.03 11.07
CA LEU A 582 12.78 -24.69 12.46
C LEU A 582 13.57 -23.42 12.82
N VAL A 583 12.94 -22.51 13.58
CA VAL A 583 13.56 -21.32 14.16
C VAL A 583 13.39 -21.36 15.67
N THR A 584 14.50 -21.28 16.40
CA THR A 584 14.50 -21.36 17.86
C THR A 584 14.71 -19.98 18.48
N TYR A 585 13.91 -19.66 19.50
CA TYR A 585 14.02 -18.44 20.31
C TYR A 585 14.22 -18.81 21.77
N SER A 586 15.08 -18.06 22.46
CA SER A 586 15.30 -18.18 23.91
C SER A 586 14.88 -16.89 24.63
N PHE A 587 14.17 -17.03 25.75
CA PHE A 587 13.67 -15.94 26.59
C PHE A 587 14.24 -16.11 28.00
N LEU A 588 14.84 -15.05 28.55
CA LEU A 588 15.29 -15.03 29.95
C LEU A 588 14.10 -14.68 30.83
N ILE A 589 13.67 -15.62 31.68
CA ILE A 589 12.52 -15.46 32.56
C ILE A 589 12.88 -15.73 34.03
N PRO A 590 12.27 -15.02 34.99
CA PRO A 590 12.42 -15.34 36.41
C PRO A 590 12.03 -16.80 36.69
N PRO A 591 12.78 -17.55 37.51
CA PRO A 591 12.47 -18.95 37.80
C PRO A 591 11.06 -19.17 38.37
N GLU A 592 10.57 -18.23 39.18
CA GLU A 592 9.23 -18.24 39.76
C GLU A 592 8.10 -18.11 38.73
N GLU A 593 8.38 -17.58 37.54
CA GLU A 593 7.44 -17.51 36.42
C GLU A 593 7.63 -18.66 35.41
N ALA A 594 8.72 -19.42 35.51
CA ALA A 594 9.12 -20.44 34.54
C ALA A 594 8.41 -21.80 34.69
N GLU A 595 7.39 -21.87 35.53
CA GLU A 595 6.59 -23.06 35.75
C GLU A 595 5.54 -23.27 34.64
N ALA A 596 5.26 -24.54 34.36
CA ALA A 596 4.27 -24.93 33.36
C ALA A 596 2.87 -24.48 33.78
N THR A 597 2.37 -23.45 33.14
CA THR A 597 1.04 -22.89 33.37
C THR A 597 0.38 -22.61 32.03
N GLU A 598 -0.77 -23.24 31.80
CA GLU A 598 -1.57 -22.96 30.62
C GLU A 598 -1.97 -21.48 30.63
N ASP A 599 -1.92 -20.85 29.45
CA ASP A 599 -2.35 -19.47 29.22
C ASP A 599 -1.64 -18.39 30.07
N ALA A 600 -0.45 -18.67 30.59
CA ALA A 600 0.30 -17.73 31.42
C ALA A 600 0.98 -16.61 30.65
N TYR A 601 1.14 -16.77 29.33
CA TYR A 601 1.89 -15.85 28.51
C TYR A 601 1.10 -15.42 27.27
N VAL A 602 1.45 -14.25 26.77
CA VAL A 602 1.13 -13.80 25.42
C VAL A 602 2.42 -13.77 24.62
N LEU A 603 2.48 -14.51 23.53
CA LEU A 603 3.56 -14.45 22.55
C LEU A 603 3.23 -13.41 21.49
N ASN A 604 3.99 -12.32 21.48
CA ASN A 604 3.93 -11.29 20.46
C ASN A 604 4.89 -11.66 19.34
N LEU A 605 4.44 -11.57 18.10
CA LEU A 605 5.22 -11.83 16.91
C LEU A 605 5.40 -10.55 16.10
N PHE A 606 6.64 -10.29 15.67
CA PHE A 606 7.01 -9.12 14.88
C PHE A 606 7.92 -9.49 13.70
N GLU A 607 8.07 -8.59 12.72
CA GLU A 607 9.04 -8.68 11.62
C GLU A 607 9.95 -7.44 11.58
N ASP A 608 11.27 -7.60 11.41
CA ASP A 608 12.25 -6.50 11.54
C ASP A 608 13.11 -6.24 10.28
N LYS A 609 12.91 -6.97 9.17
CA LYS A 609 13.76 -6.83 7.97
C LYS A 609 13.26 -5.77 6.99
N THR A 610 11.96 -5.56 6.93
CA THR A 610 11.32 -4.80 5.85
C THR A 610 11.31 -3.29 6.10
N LEU A 611 11.38 -2.84 7.37
CA LEU A 611 11.48 -1.43 7.76
C LEU A 611 12.73 -1.16 8.60
N ALA A 612 13.45 -0.08 8.29
CA ALA A 612 14.61 0.33 9.07
C ALA A 612 14.22 0.78 10.49
N GLY A 613 14.63 0.02 11.51
CA GLY A 613 14.46 0.35 12.92
C GLY A 613 13.04 0.20 13.48
N ALA A 614 12.08 -0.23 12.65
CA ALA A 614 10.70 -0.47 13.03
C ALA A 614 10.34 -1.95 12.95
N ARG A 615 9.70 -2.44 14.02
CA ARG A 615 9.14 -3.79 14.07
C ARG A 615 7.72 -3.75 13.53
N THR A 616 7.43 -4.58 12.54
CA THR A 616 6.08 -4.80 12.03
C THR A 616 5.36 -5.79 12.93
N TYR A 617 4.31 -5.36 13.61
CA TYR A 617 3.43 -6.26 14.36
C TYR A 617 2.78 -7.30 13.45
N LEU A 618 2.85 -8.57 13.84
CA LEU A 618 2.30 -9.72 13.10
C LEU A 618 1.13 -10.40 13.83
N GLY A 619 1.05 -10.28 15.16
CA GLY A 619 -0.02 -10.87 15.96
C GLY A 619 0.42 -11.18 17.39
N SER A 620 -0.56 -11.40 18.27
CA SER A 620 -0.37 -11.77 19.68
C SER A 620 -1.18 -13.01 20.01
N TYR A 621 -0.55 -13.98 20.67
CA TYR A 621 -1.10 -15.32 20.85
C TYR A 621 -1.00 -15.77 22.30
N ARG A 622 -2.10 -16.18 22.91
CA ARG A 622 -2.11 -16.76 24.26
C ARG A 622 -1.42 -18.13 24.21
N VAL A 623 -0.36 -18.29 24.99
CA VAL A 623 0.46 -19.50 25.02
C VAL A 623 0.81 -19.89 26.45
N GLY A 624 1.17 -21.16 26.65
CA GLY A 624 1.65 -21.68 27.92
C GLY A 624 2.98 -22.43 27.75
N ILE A 625 3.79 -22.43 28.81
CA ILE A 625 4.96 -23.30 28.89
C ILE A 625 4.46 -24.73 29.08
N GLN A 626 4.83 -25.62 28.17
CA GLN A 626 4.39 -27.02 28.18
C GLN A 626 5.02 -27.78 29.35
N ALA A 627 4.22 -28.58 30.05
CA ALA A 627 4.71 -29.53 31.05
C ALA A 627 5.48 -30.70 30.39
N GLU A 628 6.33 -31.36 31.17
CA GLU A 628 6.95 -32.61 30.76
C GLU A 628 5.96 -33.77 30.88
N GLU A 629 6.01 -34.70 29.92
CA GLU A 629 5.15 -35.88 29.93
C GLU A 629 5.67 -36.90 30.96
N GLU A 630 4.78 -37.41 31.82
CA GLU A 630 5.16 -38.38 32.86
C GLU A 630 5.51 -39.77 32.28
N SER A 631 4.95 -40.12 31.12
CA SER A 631 5.13 -41.41 30.46
C SER A 631 4.99 -41.31 28.94
N GLY A 632 5.64 -42.22 28.21
CA GLY A 632 5.60 -42.26 26.74
C GLY A 632 6.85 -41.72 26.05
N PRO A 633 6.82 -41.61 24.70
CA PRO A 633 7.89 -41.02 23.92
C PRO A 633 8.08 -39.53 24.24
N VAL A 634 9.32 -39.09 24.42
CA VAL A 634 9.64 -37.69 24.69
C VAL A 634 9.79 -36.93 23.38
N SER A 635 9.14 -35.76 23.28
CA SER A 635 9.32 -34.86 22.13
C SER A 635 10.60 -34.03 22.23
N PHE A 636 11.43 -34.16 21.20
CA PHE A 636 12.57 -33.32 20.84
C PHE A 636 12.26 -32.69 19.48
N TYR A 637 11.06 -32.12 19.29
CA TYR A 637 10.51 -31.73 17.98
C TYR A 637 11.57 -31.25 16.97
N PRO A 638 11.63 -31.82 15.74
CA PRO A 638 10.63 -32.71 15.13
C PRO A 638 10.83 -34.20 15.40
N PHE A 639 11.68 -34.58 16.35
CA PHE A 639 11.90 -35.98 16.72
C PHE A 639 11.12 -36.36 17.96
N SER A 640 10.70 -37.62 18.05
CA SER A 640 10.20 -38.23 19.28
C SER A 640 11.07 -39.44 19.63
N ILE A 641 11.36 -39.63 20.92
CA ILE A 641 12.24 -40.70 21.39
C ILE A 641 11.54 -41.49 22.48
N ASP A 642 11.31 -42.77 22.22
CA ASP A 642 10.88 -43.74 23.24
C ASP A 642 12.09 -44.48 23.82
N PHE A 643 12.21 -44.46 25.14
CA PHE A 643 13.28 -45.09 25.90
C PHE A 643 12.79 -46.46 26.41
N ARG A 644 13.00 -47.52 25.61
CA ARG A 644 12.37 -48.83 25.82
C ARG A 644 13.02 -49.67 26.91
N ASP A 645 14.34 -49.78 26.87
CA ASP A 645 15.12 -50.61 27.77
C ASP A 645 16.53 -50.04 27.92
N TYR A 646 17.17 -50.33 29.05
CA TYR A 646 18.51 -49.84 29.33
C TYR A 646 19.29 -50.77 30.27
N SER A 647 20.60 -50.80 30.08
CA SER A 647 21.53 -51.49 30.99
C SER A 647 22.83 -50.72 31.06
N ILE A 648 23.40 -50.61 32.25
CA ILE A 648 24.68 -49.94 32.47
C ILE A 648 25.73 -50.99 32.86
N SER A 649 26.92 -50.83 32.31
CA SER A 649 28.08 -51.67 32.59
C SER A 649 29.26 -50.81 32.98
N ALA A 650 30.11 -51.35 33.85
CA ALA A 650 31.34 -50.71 34.30
C ALA A 650 32.54 -51.57 33.90
N THR A 651 33.63 -50.94 33.52
CA THR A 651 34.93 -51.60 33.37
C THR A 651 35.94 -50.86 34.23
N TYR A 652 36.70 -51.58 35.04
CA TYR A 652 37.77 -51.02 35.85
C TYR A 652 39.11 -51.29 35.17
N ASN A 653 39.88 -50.24 34.90
CA ASN A 653 41.21 -50.35 34.30
C ASN A 653 42.12 -49.21 34.81
N ASN A 654 43.36 -49.53 35.17
CA ASN A 654 44.39 -48.57 35.60
C ASN A 654 43.91 -47.55 36.67
N GLY A 655 43.18 -48.02 37.69
CA GLY A 655 42.74 -47.14 38.78
C GLY A 655 41.46 -46.36 38.50
N ALA A 656 40.88 -46.42 37.29
CA ALA A 656 39.70 -45.67 36.90
C ALA A 656 38.55 -46.59 36.46
N TYR A 657 37.32 -46.16 36.73
CA TYR A 657 36.12 -46.78 36.19
C TYR A 657 35.73 -46.12 34.87
N ALA A 658 35.31 -46.91 33.89
CA ALA A 658 34.69 -46.45 32.66
C ALA A 658 33.27 -47.03 32.56
N TYR A 659 32.28 -46.16 32.36
CA TYR A 659 30.87 -46.58 32.30
C TYR A 659 30.34 -46.55 30.88
N LYS A 660 29.56 -47.59 30.54
CA LYS A 660 28.87 -47.71 29.27
C LYS A 660 27.40 -48.03 29.48
N LEU A 661 26.54 -47.21 28.91
CA LEU A 661 25.09 -47.37 28.93
C LEU A 661 24.63 -47.92 27.58
N ARG A 662 24.11 -49.14 27.59
CA ARG A 662 23.36 -49.69 26.47
C ARG A 662 21.90 -49.29 26.63
N MET A 663 21.32 -48.66 25.61
CA MET A 663 19.93 -48.21 25.60
C MET A 663 19.24 -48.63 24.31
N ILE A 664 18.01 -49.10 24.38
CA ILE A 664 17.16 -49.38 23.22
C ILE A 664 16.28 -48.17 22.99
N LEU A 665 16.49 -47.49 21.86
CA LEU A 665 15.77 -46.29 21.46
C LEU A 665 14.83 -46.60 20.31
N ASP A 666 13.62 -46.03 20.35
CA ASP A 666 12.77 -45.90 19.17
C ASP A 666 12.62 -44.42 18.82
N ILE A 667 13.12 -44.03 17.63
CA ILE A 667 13.19 -42.63 17.22
C ILE A 667 12.24 -42.39 16.06
N GLY A 668 11.16 -41.66 16.34
CA GLY A 668 10.22 -41.17 15.36
C GLY A 668 10.63 -39.79 14.82
N ARG A 669 10.20 -39.47 13.60
CA ARG A 669 10.22 -38.10 13.08
C ARG A 669 8.78 -37.69 12.80
N GLU A 670 8.30 -36.72 13.55
CA GLU A 670 6.92 -36.26 13.54
C GLU A 670 6.63 -35.41 12.29
N ASP A 671 7.58 -34.56 11.88
CA ASP A 671 7.44 -33.68 10.73
C ASP A 671 8.71 -33.63 9.83
N PRO A 672 8.56 -33.44 8.50
CA PRO A 672 9.66 -33.28 7.57
C PRO A 672 10.25 -31.85 7.59
N VAL A 673 10.68 -31.37 8.76
CA VAL A 673 11.29 -30.04 8.93
C VAL A 673 12.81 -30.11 8.80
N VAL A 674 13.39 -29.20 8.03
CA VAL A 674 14.84 -29.01 7.96
C VAL A 674 15.35 -28.44 9.28
N VAL A 675 16.30 -29.14 9.88
CA VAL A 675 17.00 -28.78 11.11
C VAL A 675 18.51 -28.82 10.81
N ASN A 676 19.28 -27.95 11.46
CA ASN A 676 20.72 -27.84 11.20
C ASN A 676 21.56 -28.57 12.26
N GLU A 677 22.89 -28.38 12.21
CA GLU A 677 23.82 -29.00 13.17
C GLU A 677 23.76 -28.37 14.57
N SER A 678 23.22 -27.17 14.70
CA SER A 678 22.97 -26.50 15.99
C SER A 678 21.64 -26.91 16.64
N PHE A 679 20.98 -27.94 16.07
CA PHE A 679 19.79 -28.54 16.63
C PHE A 679 20.06 -29.21 17.99
N SER A 680 18.98 -29.46 18.73
CA SER A 680 19.02 -30.08 20.04
C SER A 680 19.78 -31.39 20.07
N LYS A 681 20.48 -31.62 21.18
CA LYS A 681 21.20 -32.85 21.49
C LYS A 681 20.55 -33.59 22.65
N LEU A 682 20.80 -34.90 22.70
CA LEU A 682 20.60 -35.71 23.89
C LEU A 682 21.85 -35.57 24.78
N TYR A 683 21.66 -35.23 26.04
CA TYR A 683 22.73 -35.16 27.03
C TYR A 683 22.37 -36.02 28.24
N MET A 684 23.32 -36.79 28.74
CA MET A 684 23.10 -37.74 29.83
C MET A 684 24.10 -37.50 30.94
N GLU A 685 23.60 -37.50 32.16
CA GLU A 685 24.41 -37.45 33.38
C GLU A 685 24.16 -38.72 34.19
N VAL A 686 25.23 -39.41 34.56
CA VAL A 686 25.15 -40.38 35.66
C VAL A 686 25.38 -39.61 36.95
N VAL A 687 24.47 -39.78 37.91
CA VAL A 687 24.58 -39.19 39.24
C VAL A 687 24.63 -40.25 40.32
N ASP A 688 25.38 -39.96 41.38
CA ASP A 688 25.44 -40.80 42.58
C ASP A 688 24.20 -40.59 43.51
N SER A 689 24.20 -41.27 44.66
CA SER A 689 23.11 -41.16 45.64
C SER A 689 22.98 -39.77 46.29
N LEU A 690 23.98 -38.90 46.11
CA LEU A 690 23.99 -37.52 46.58
C LEU A 690 23.69 -36.53 45.43
N ASP A 691 23.19 -37.03 44.29
CA ASP A 691 22.92 -36.26 43.07
C ASP A 691 24.15 -35.57 42.44
N ARG A 692 25.37 -36.03 42.78
CA ARG A 692 26.61 -35.51 42.19
C ARG A 692 26.86 -36.15 40.83
N VAL A 693 27.18 -35.33 39.83
CA VAL A 693 27.50 -35.80 38.47
C VAL A 693 28.87 -36.50 38.48
N ILE A 694 28.88 -37.77 38.09
CA ILE A 694 30.08 -38.62 38.06
C ILE A 694 30.45 -39.07 36.65
N GLY A 695 29.67 -38.69 35.64
CA GLY A 695 30.02 -38.91 34.25
C GLY A 695 28.95 -38.37 33.30
N THR A 696 29.38 -37.96 32.10
CA THR A 696 28.50 -37.33 31.11
C THR A 696 28.63 -37.96 29.73
N ALA A 697 27.57 -37.93 28.93
CA ALA A 697 27.57 -38.41 27.55
C ALA A 697 26.65 -37.58 26.66
N GLU A 698 27.03 -37.37 25.41
CA GLU A 698 26.27 -36.61 24.41
C GLU A 698 25.93 -37.46 23.19
N ALA A 699 24.80 -37.17 22.57
CA ALA A 699 24.44 -37.74 21.28
C ALA A 699 23.63 -36.77 20.40
N ASN A 700 23.93 -36.76 19.11
CA ASN A 700 23.28 -35.88 18.15
C ASN A 700 22.01 -36.53 17.57
N LEU A 701 20.98 -35.72 17.30
CA LEU A 701 19.78 -36.17 16.58
C LEU A 701 19.88 -35.92 15.06
N THR A 702 20.84 -35.10 14.64
CA THR A 702 21.08 -34.69 13.25
C THR A 702 22.55 -34.83 12.90
N GLY A 703 22.89 -34.67 11.61
CA GLY A 703 24.26 -34.72 11.12
C GLY A 703 24.93 -36.10 11.18
N THR A 704 26.26 -36.10 11.16
CA THR A 704 27.10 -37.30 11.23
C THR A 704 27.03 -37.91 12.64
N GLN A 705 27.01 -39.25 12.73
CA GLN A 705 26.85 -39.99 13.99
C GLN A 705 25.53 -39.72 14.73
N LYS A 706 24.48 -39.29 14.01
CA LYS A 706 23.15 -39.14 14.60
C LYS A 706 22.65 -40.45 15.22
N LEU A 707 21.82 -40.31 16.25
CA LEU A 707 21.04 -41.41 16.79
C LEU A 707 20.10 -41.99 15.74
N ILE A 708 19.92 -43.31 15.81
CA ILE A 708 18.96 -44.08 15.00
C ILE A 708 18.27 -45.08 15.92
N THR A 709 17.07 -45.53 15.54
CA THR A 709 16.34 -46.59 16.23
C THR A 709 17.20 -47.84 16.43
N GLY A 710 17.04 -48.49 17.59
CA GLY A 710 17.72 -49.72 17.98
C GLY A 710 18.62 -49.59 19.21
N SER A 711 19.48 -50.59 19.43
CA SER A 711 20.41 -50.61 20.56
C SER A 711 21.59 -49.65 20.31
N LYS A 712 21.78 -48.71 21.23
CA LYS A 712 22.88 -47.73 21.25
C LYS A 712 23.72 -47.89 22.49
N LEU A 713 25.03 -47.67 22.34
CA LEU A 713 26.00 -47.76 23.42
C LEU A 713 26.59 -46.37 23.63
N PHE A 714 26.31 -45.78 24.78
CA PHE A 714 26.85 -44.50 25.22
C PHE A 714 28.03 -44.75 26.15
N THR A 715 29.15 -44.08 25.91
CA THR A 715 30.33 -44.14 26.80
C THR A 715 30.38 -42.82 27.57
N PHE A 716 30.36 -42.90 28.90
CA PHE A 716 30.48 -41.73 29.75
C PHE A 716 31.94 -41.29 29.84
N THR A 717 32.16 -39.98 29.86
CA THR A 717 33.45 -39.34 30.10
C THR A 717 33.47 -38.69 31.48
N ASN A 718 34.68 -38.32 31.97
CA ASN A 718 34.91 -37.67 33.27
C ASN A 718 34.51 -38.51 34.50
N THR A 719 34.81 -39.80 34.47
CA THR A 719 34.43 -40.77 35.49
C THR A 719 35.54 -40.93 36.56
N SER A 720 35.44 -40.21 37.68
CA SER A 720 36.46 -40.24 38.74
C SER A 720 36.25 -41.33 39.79
N ASP A 721 35.02 -41.81 39.98
CA ASP A 721 34.64 -42.61 41.15
C ASP A 721 33.87 -43.90 40.81
N GLN A 722 33.88 -44.86 41.75
CA GLN A 722 33.02 -46.05 41.68
C GLN A 722 31.56 -45.64 41.87
N ILE A 723 30.69 -46.05 40.93
CA ILE A 723 29.24 -45.88 41.02
C ILE A 723 28.71 -46.73 42.18
N ASP A 724 27.93 -46.11 43.07
CA ASP A 724 27.18 -46.81 44.13
C ASP A 724 25.94 -47.54 43.56
N PHE A 725 25.38 -48.49 44.32
CA PHE A 725 24.23 -49.30 43.92
C PHE A 725 22.94 -48.48 43.68
N ASN A 726 22.82 -47.30 44.30
CA ASN A 726 21.67 -46.40 44.20
C ASN A 726 21.94 -45.20 43.27
N ARG A 727 22.01 -45.47 41.96
CA ARG A 727 22.37 -44.49 40.92
C ARG A 727 21.14 -44.02 40.13
N LYS A 728 21.24 -42.84 39.53
CA LYS A 728 20.26 -42.36 38.55
C LYS A 728 20.96 -41.90 37.29
N ILE A 729 20.34 -42.13 36.15
CA ILE A 729 20.75 -41.52 34.88
C ILE A 729 19.72 -40.45 34.54
N LYS A 730 20.16 -39.20 34.56
CA LYS A 730 19.35 -38.06 34.14
C LYS A 730 19.60 -37.81 32.65
N ILE A 731 18.53 -37.78 31.86
CA ILE A 731 18.56 -37.54 30.42
C ILE A 731 17.97 -36.16 30.17
N TYR A 732 18.66 -35.36 29.38
CA TYR A 732 18.32 -33.99 29.07
C TYR A 732 18.22 -33.75 27.56
N GLU A 733 17.37 -32.81 27.17
CA GLU A 733 17.51 -32.07 25.93
C GLU A 733 18.44 -30.88 26.15
N VAL A 734 19.44 -30.71 25.28
CA VAL A 734 20.33 -29.55 25.30
C VAL A 734 20.12 -28.72 24.05
N VAL A 735 19.83 -27.43 24.24
CA VAL A 735 19.65 -26.45 23.17
C VAL A 735 20.76 -25.41 23.27
N GLN A 736 21.35 -25.07 22.13
CA GLN A 736 22.32 -23.98 22.05
C GLN A 736 21.58 -22.64 21.95
N THR A 737 21.80 -21.75 22.92
CA THR A 737 21.29 -20.38 22.90
C THR A 737 22.44 -19.39 22.76
N PRO A 738 22.17 -18.12 22.39
CA PRO A 738 23.19 -17.08 22.38
C PRO A 738 23.87 -16.85 23.74
N ASN A 739 23.23 -17.23 24.84
CA ASN A 739 23.76 -17.13 26.21
C ASN A 739 24.45 -18.42 26.69
N GLY A 740 24.63 -19.41 25.80
CA GLY A 740 25.22 -20.72 26.12
C GLY A 740 24.21 -21.87 26.02
N PRO A 741 24.68 -23.11 26.22
CA PRO A 741 23.81 -24.29 26.23
C PRO A 741 22.90 -24.29 27.44
N VAL A 742 21.64 -24.68 27.24
CA VAL A 742 20.65 -24.87 28.32
C VAL A 742 20.11 -26.28 28.32
N LYS A 743 19.80 -26.81 29.51
CA LYS A 743 19.36 -28.20 29.69
C LYS A 743 17.89 -28.25 30.13
N ARG A 744 17.11 -29.16 29.54
CA ARG A 744 15.78 -29.56 30.01
C ARG A 744 15.81 -31.02 30.40
N LEU A 745 15.50 -31.34 31.65
CA LEU A 745 15.41 -32.73 32.09
C LEU A 745 14.20 -33.40 31.41
N VAL A 746 14.42 -34.50 30.70
CA VAL A 746 13.36 -35.21 29.98
C VAL A 746 13.05 -36.59 30.54
N LYS A 747 14.02 -37.25 31.20
CA LYS A 747 13.82 -38.58 31.78
C LYS A 747 14.81 -38.85 32.89
N VAL A 748 14.39 -39.59 33.91
CA VAL A 748 15.26 -40.19 34.92
C VAL A 748 15.12 -41.70 34.85
N LEU A 749 16.24 -42.40 34.71
CA LEU A 749 16.33 -43.86 34.80
C LEU A 749 16.93 -44.23 36.16
N ASN A 750 16.29 -45.15 36.89
CA ASN A 750 16.70 -45.60 38.23
C ASN A 750 17.20 -47.04 38.19
#